data_AF-A0A8I0ANQ0-F1
#
_entry.id   AF-A0A8I0ANQ0-F1
#
_cell.length_a   1.000
_cell.length_b   1.000
_cell.length_c   1.000
_cell.angle_alpha   90.00
_cell.angle_beta   90.00
_cell.angle_gamma   90.00
#
_symmetry.space_group_name_H-M   'P 1'
#
loop_
_entity.id
_entity.type
_entity.pdbx_description
1 polymer ?
#
loop_
_entity_poly.entity_id
_entity_poly.type
_entity_poly.pdbx_seq_one_letter_code
_entity_poly.pdbx_strand_id
1 'polypeptide(L)'
;MKITLAATLRHYDKKNFIKDLLAGIIIMAVSIPISMGYAQIAGLPAVYGLYGSVFPILIFALFSTSPQFIFGVDAAPAALIGSALLSLHIESGSEEAMAVVPVLTFFVALWLLAFYIMKAGKLVNYISAPVMGGFITGICTTIILMQVPKLMGGSAGTGEFFELAEHMIRTAKDINWQSVVLGLAALVLLLVCKKLIPKFPMAVLLMIAGAGMTYLLPIEDRGVQTLASVDTGLPHWAVPDFSVISIREAVTISLSVAVVIMAETLLAENNFAQKNGYRINDNQEILAFSMGNFLAAFTGCCPINGSVSRTAMGEQYQAKTQLTGIIAGLSMIVVLVCATGFIGYLPVPVLTAIVISALLGATEFDLAVRLFKVSRTECLIFFGAFFGVLLLGTINGVLIGILLSFTEMIIRTAKPARCFLGIQPGHKHFRDLKESSQIHAISGVLIYRFSSNLFFANIQILQRDIEDHITPETKAVIIDASGIGSIDITAADRIAMLYQSLKDKGIRFYMTEHIADVNEQLRKLGLGYLIEEGCVRRTVHIALKDMGIKRPYPLEGDVDNQPRSASRKRADNRVQEFVWAFGAESEDEIEKQIRLQIEHLKQTGDVDELLHGSWSHMEAMDEDEWLEHLEEHLKEIVHISGKEEETIARRFEEHRREIHDRIAKEHPELAEKFKERRHLLDEHLKEKHPEVYELVVKLREKDN
;
A
#
# COMPACT_ATOMS: atom_id res chain seq x y z
N MET A 1 14.32 23.83 13.67
CA MET A 1 13.96 22.92 12.56
C MET A 1 15.20 22.76 11.70
N LYS A 2 15.67 21.53 11.43
CA LYS A 2 16.83 21.30 10.55
C LYS A 2 16.31 21.19 9.11
N ILE A 3 16.52 22.21 8.29
CA ILE A 3 16.22 22.18 6.85
C ILE A 3 17.43 21.55 6.15
N THR A 4 17.18 20.59 5.27
CA THR A 4 18.25 19.92 4.52
C THR A 4 18.22 20.39 3.07
N LEU A 5 18.98 21.42 2.74
CA LEU A 5 19.13 21.88 1.35
C LEU A 5 19.86 20.84 0.50
N ALA A 6 19.38 20.70 -0.74
CA ALA A 6 19.86 19.78 -1.77
C ALA A 6 19.98 18.34 -1.24
N ALA A 7 18.99 17.88 -0.47
CA ALA A 7 19.04 16.62 0.28
C ALA A 7 19.41 15.42 -0.62
N THR A 8 18.85 15.37 -1.82
CA THR A 8 19.04 14.28 -2.79
C THR A 8 20.38 14.35 -3.54
N LEU A 9 21.09 15.48 -3.46
CA LEU A 9 22.37 15.72 -4.17
C LEU A 9 23.61 15.58 -3.26
N ARG A 10 23.46 15.61 -1.92
CA ARG A 10 24.59 15.57 -0.97
C ARG A 10 25.45 14.30 -1.08
N HIS A 11 24.85 13.18 -1.45
CA HIS A 11 25.53 11.90 -1.64
C HIS A 11 25.24 11.31 -3.03
N TYR A 12 25.37 12.16 -4.04
CA TYR A 12 25.03 11.79 -5.41
C TYR A 12 25.91 10.66 -5.96
N ASP A 13 25.30 9.55 -6.36
CA ASP A 13 25.99 8.50 -7.11
C ASP A 13 26.13 8.90 -8.59
N LYS A 14 27.37 9.08 -9.03
CA LYS A 14 27.71 9.46 -10.42
C LYS A 14 27.14 8.51 -11.47
N LYS A 15 26.85 7.25 -11.12
CA LYS A 15 26.20 6.28 -12.03
C LYS A 15 24.79 6.71 -12.44
N ASN A 16 24.14 7.56 -11.67
CA ASN A 16 22.79 8.06 -11.95
C ASN A 16 22.77 9.25 -12.90
N PHE A 17 23.92 9.87 -13.21
CA PHE A 17 23.99 11.11 -13.99
C PHE A 17 23.29 10.99 -15.35
N ILE A 18 23.60 9.94 -16.10
CA ILE A 18 23.00 9.71 -17.43
C ILE A 18 21.49 9.50 -17.33
N LYS A 19 21.02 8.83 -16.26
CA LYS A 19 19.59 8.56 -16.04
C LYS A 19 18.84 9.85 -15.73
N ASP A 20 19.34 10.65 -14.78
CA ASP A 20 18.74 11.93 -14.41
C ASP A 20 18.79 12.93 -15.57
N LEU A 21 19.86 12.91 -16.39
CA LEU A 21 19.98 13.74 -17.60
C LEU A 21 18.92 13.41 -18.64
N LEU A 22 18.80 12.14 -19.02
CA LEU A 22 17.81 11.72 -20.01
C LEU A 22 16.39 11.94 -19.49
N ALA A 23 16.11 11.56 -18.24
CA ALA A 23 14.81 11.78 -17.62
C ALA A 23 14.46 13.28 -17.56
N GLY A 24 15.41 14.16 -17.21
CA GLY A 24 15.20 15.60 -17.13
C GLY A 24 14.83 16.23 -18.47
N ILE A 25 15.51 15.83 -19.56
CA ILE A 25 15.19 16.30 -20.93
C ILE A 25 13.78 15.84 -21.33
N ILE A 26 13.42 14.59 -21.04
CA ILE A 26 12.09 14.05 -21.36
C ILE A 26 11.01 14.76 -20.56
N ILE A 27 11.25 14.98 -19.26
CA ILE A 27 10.33 15.72 -18.38
C ILE A 27 10.14 17.15 -18.88
N MET A 28 11.21 17.83 -19.31
CA MET A 28 11.10 19.15 -19.95
C MET A 28 10.18 19.10 -21.17
N ALA A 29 10.44 18.19 -22.11
CA ALA A 29 9.67 18.09 -23.35
C ALA A 29 8.17 17.88 -23.07
N VAL A 30 7.85 16.98 -22.13
CA VAL A 30 6.46 16.68 -21.74
C VAL A 30 5.85 17.80 -20.91
N SER A 31 6.65 18.61 -20.21
CA SER A 31 6.15 19.75 -19.43
C SER A 31 5.64 20.89 -20.32
N ILE A 32 6.21 21.09 -21.51
CA ILE A 32 5.79 22.16 -22.44
C ILE A 32 4.27 22.17 -22.66
N PRO A 33 3.66 21.12 -23.24
CA PRO A 33 2.23 21.13 -23.53
C PRO A 33 1.35 21.14 -22.28
N ILE A 34 1.78 20.43 -21.23
CA ILE A 34 1.02 20.30 -19.98
C ILE A 34 0.90 21.66 -19.31
N SER A 35 2.04 22.33 -19.10
CA SER A 35 2.06 23.60 -18.38
C SER A 35 1.35 24.71 -19.15
N MET A 36 1.51 24.75 -20.48
CA MET A 36 0.85 25.75 -21.33
C MET A 36 -0.68 25.66 -21.27
N GLY A 37 -1.23 24.44 -21.38
CA GLY A 37 -2.67 24.24 -21.29
C GLY A 37 -3.23 24.63 -19.93
N TYR A 38 -2.53 24.35 -18.84
CA TYR A 38 -2.99 24.70 -17.50
C TYR A 38 -2.86 26.19 -17.18
N ALA A 39 -1.85 26.89 -17.71
CA ALA A 39 -1.80 28.36 -17.61
C ALA A 39 -3.04 29.00 -18.26
N GLN A 40 -3.49 28.48 -19.40
CA GLN A 40 -4.72 28.94 -20.05
C GLN A 40 -5.97 28.67 -19.20
N ILE A 41 -6.06 27.51 -18.54
CA ILE A 41 -7.15 27.22 -17.59
C ILE A 41 -7.12 28.20 -16.41
N ALA A 42 -5.94 28.59 -15.95
CA ALA A 42 -5.77 29.60 -14.90
C ALA A 42 -6.04 31.04 -15.37
N GLY A 43 -6.48 31.23 -16.62
CA GLY A 43 -6.77 32.55 -17.21
C GLY A 43 -5.53 33.34 -17.64
N LEU A 44 -4.36 32.70 -17.73
CA LEU A 44 -3.12 33.32 -18.22
C LEU A 44 -2.80 32.92 -19.67
N PRO A 45 -2.02 33.74 -20.40
CA PRO A 45 -1.43 33.31 -21.66
C PRO A 45 -0.58 32.03 -21.50
N ALA A 46 -0.55 31.20 -22.54
CA ALA A 46 0.09 29.88 -22.51
C ALA A 46 1.57 29.92 -22.06
N VAL A 47 2.30 30.98 -22.40
CA VAL A 47 3.72 31.15 -22.06
C VAL A 47 3.99 31.12 -20.55
N TYR A 48 3.04 31.59 -19.73
CA TYR A 48 3.18 31.57 -18.28
C TYR A 48 3.30 30.14 -17.72
N GLY A 49 2.77 29.14 -18.45
CA GLY A 49 2.98 27.73 -18.15
C GLY A 49 4.44 27.34 -18.17
N LEU A 50 5.17 27.81 -19.19
CA LEU A 50 6.59 27.55 -19.35
C LEU A 50 7.39 28.26 -18.26
N TYR A 51 7.03 29.50 -17.92
CA TYR A 51 7.66 30.26 -16.85
C TYR A 51 7.57 29.56 -15.49
N GLY A 52 6.40 29.01 -15.16
CA GLY A 52 6.20 28.18 -13.96
C GLY A 52 7.00 26.86 -13.96
N SER A 53 7.56 26.47 -15.10
CA SER A 53 8.37 25.26 -15.28
C SER A 53 9.87 25.55 -15.34
N VAL A 54 10.31 26.79 -15.04
CA VAL A 54 11.72 27.21 -15.05
C VAL A 54 12.25 27.39 -13.64
N PHE A 55 12.01 28.53 -13.00
CA PHE A 55 12.60 28.83 -11.70
C PHE A 55 11.96 28.05 -10.54
N PRO A 56 10.63 27.83 -10.53
CA PRO A 56 10.03 27.13 -9.40
C PRO A 56 10.45 25.67 -9.27
N ILE A 57 10.65 24.96 -10.38
CA ILE A 57 11.17 23.58 -10.37
C ILE A 57 12.61 23.51 -9.85
N LEU A 58 13.44 24.53 -10.12
CA LEU A 58 14.81 24.61 -9.59
C LEU A 58 14.81 24.79 -8.07
N ILE A 59 13.96 25.69 -7.55
CA ILE A 59 13.82 25.88 -6.10
C ILE A 59 13.24 24.63 -5.44
N PHE A 60 12.23 24.02 -6.04
CA PHE A 60 11.68 22.77 -5.53
C PHE A 60 12.77 21.69 -5.42
N ALA A 61 13.58 21.50 -6.47
CA ALA A 61 14.69 20.55 -6.47
C ALA A 61 15.73 20.80 -5.36
N LEU A 62 15.92 22.05 -4.94
CA LEU A 62 16.84 22.42 -3.87
C LEU A 62 16.26 22.18 -2.46
N PHE A 63 14.95 22.32 -2.27
CA PHE A 63 14.32 22.20 -0.95
C PHE A 63 13.69 20.82 -0.71
N SER A 64 13.27 20.12 -1.76
CA SER A 64 12.60 18.84 -1.67
C SER A 64 13.53 17.75 -1.13
N THR A 65 12.94 16.87 -0.31
CA THR A 65 13.54 15.62 0.17
C THR A 65 13.12 14.43 -0.69
N SER A 66 12.10 14.58 -1.54
CA SER A 66 11.68 13.59 -2.52
C SER A 66 12.68 13.51 -3.68
N PRO A 67 13.16 12.31 -4.09
CA PRO A 67 14.13 12.15 -5.16
C PRO A 67 13.56 12.26 -6.58
N GLN A 68 12.31 11.83 -6.81
CA GLN A 68 11.80 11.62 -8.17
C GLN A 68 10.63 12.54 -8.54
N PHE A 69 10.07 13.21 -7.53
CA PHE A 69 8.84 13.94 -7.68
C PHE A 69 9.08 15.29 -8.38
N ILE A 70 8.20 15.64 -9.33
CA ILE A 70 8.37 16.81 -10.20
C ILE A 70 7.31 17.86 -9.89
N PHE A 71 7.76 19.10 -9.70
CA PHE A 71 6.92 20.26 -9.37
C PHE A 71 6.77 21.20 -10.57
N GLY A 72 5.58 21.78 -10.74
CA GLY A 72 5.32 22.76 -11.80
C GLY A 72 3.83 23.08 -11.96
N VAL A 73 3.45 23.75 -13.04
CA VAL A 73 2.04 24.11 -13.28
C VAL A 73 1.18 22.85 -13.45
N ASP A 74 0.01 22.82 -12.81
CA ASP A 74 -0.82 21.62 -12.73
C ASP A 74 -2.33 21.94 -12.77
N ALA A 75 -3.15 20.92 -13.05
CA ALA A 75 -4.56 21.09 -13.39
C ALA A 75 -5.41 21.68 -12.27
N ALA A 76 -5.31 21.13 -11.05
CA ALA A 76 -6.24 21.46 -9.97
C ALA A 76 -6.08 22.91 -9.48
N PRO A 77 -4.86 23.42 -9.19
CA PRO A 77 -4.71 24.83 -8.83
C PRO A 77 -5.09 25.76 -9.98
N ALA A 78 -4.79 25.39 -11.23
CA ALA A 78 -5.18 26.17 -12.40
C ALA A 78 -6.71 26.31 -12.52
N ALA A 79 -7.45 25.21 -12.36
CA ALA A 79 -8.91 25.22 -12.41
C ALA A 79 -9.52 26.08 -11.30
N LEU A 80 -8.98 26.01 -10.08
CA LEU A 80 -9.45 26.83 -8.96
C LEU A 80 -9.19 28.32 -9.20
N ILE A 81 -8.03 28.68 -9.75
CA ILE A 81 -7.75 30.07 -10.12
C ILE A 81 -8.65 30.53 -11.26
N GLY A 82 -8.86 29.71 -12.30
CA GLY A 82 -9.80 30.02 -13.37
C GLY A 82 -11.22 30.26 -12.85
N SER A 83 -11.71 29.40 -11.96
CA SER A 83 -13.01 29.56 -11.30
C SER A 83 -13.08 30.82 -10.42
N ALA A 84 -11.98 31.16 -9.75
CA ALA A 84 -11.88 32.40 -8.97
C ALA A 84 -11.96 33.65 -9.87
N LEU A 85 -11.25 33.66 -11.01
CA LEU A 85 -11.33 34.75 -11.98
C LEU A 85 -12.75 34.92 -12.53
N LEU A 86 -13.43 33.82 -12.86
CA LEU A 86 -14.83 33.84 -13.28
C LEU A 86 -15.74 34.45 -12.20
N SER A 87 -15.53 34.10 -10.93
CA SER A 87 -16.28 34.65 -9.80
C SER A 87 -16.02 36.15 -9.58
N LEU A 88 -14.80 36.60 -9.91
CA LEU A 88 -14.39 38.00 -9.88
C LEU A 88 -14.80 38.77 -11.15
N HIS A 89 -15.45 38.12 -12.12
CA HIS A 89 -15.83 38.69 -13.43
C HIS A 89 -14.63 39.15 -14.27
N ILE A 90 -13.48 38.51 -14.11
CA ILE A 90 -12.26 38.79 -14.86
C ILE A 90 -12.18 37.88 -16.07
N GLU A 91 -12.00 38.47 -17.26
CA GLU A 91 -11.86 37.72 -18.51
C GLU A 91 -10.50 37.01 -18.59
N SER A 92 -10.50 35.76 -19.04
CA SER A 92 -9.26 34.98 -19.22
C SER A 92 -8.37 35.58 -20.31
N GLY A 93 -7.07 35.70 -20.04
CA GLY A 93 -6.10 36.30 -20.95
C GLY A 93 -6.08 37.83 -20.94
N SER A 94 -6.93 38.48 -20.14
CA SER A 94 -6.92 39.93 -19.96
C SER A 94 -5.70 40.43 -19.18
N GLU A 95 -5.39 41.73 -19.28
CA GLU A 95 -4.36 42.37 -18.45
C GLU A 95 -4.68 42.26 -16.95
N GLU A 96 -5.96 42.31 -16.60
CA GLU A 96 -6.44 42.17 -15.22
C GLU A 96 -6.18 40.75 -14.68
N ALA A 97 -6.40 39.70 -15.48
CA ALA A 97 -6.04 38.33 -15.11
C ALA A 97 -4.52 38.18 -14.89
N MET A 98 -3.71 38.76 -15.77
CA MET A 98 -2.25 38.74 -15.64
C MET A 98 -1.74 39.48 -14.40
N ALA A 99 -2.51 40.44 -13.86
CA ALA A 99 -2.17 41.15 -12.63
C ALA A 99 -2.68 40.43 -11.36
N VAL A 100 -3.88 39.86 -11.38
CA VAL A 100 -4.53 39.22 -10.23
C VAL A 100 -3.95 37.84 -9.90
N VAL A 101 -3.67 37.01 -10.91
CA VAL A 101 -3.21 35.63 -10.71
C VAL A 101 -1.89 35.54 -9.93
N PRO A 102 -0.86 36.38 -10.19
CA PRO A 102 0.37 36.39 -9.40
C PRO A 102 0.13 36.77 -7.93
N VAL A 103 -0.83 37.66 -7.65
CA VAL A 103 -1.20 38.04 -6.27
C VAL A 103 -1.83 36.87 -5.54
N LEU A 104 -2.78 36.17 -6.18
CA LEU A 104 -3.36 34.95 -5.61
C LEU A 104 -2.27 33.89 -5.35
N THR A 105 -1.35 33.72 -6.29
CA THR A 105 -0.20 32.80 -6.17
C THR A 105 0.72 33.16 -4.99
N PHE A 106 0.93 34.44 -4.76
CA PHE A 106 1.70 34.92 -3.60
C PHE A 106 1.02 34.56 -2.28
N PHE A 107 -0.29 34.77 -2.16
CA PHE A 107 -1.03 34.39 -0.95
C PHE A 107 -1.13 32.87 -0.76
N VAL A 108 -1.18 32.08 -1.86
CA VAL A 108 -1.03 30.63 -1.79
C VAL A 108 0.30 30.25 -1.15
N ALA A 109 1.40 30.88 -1.60
CA ALA A 109 2.73 30.64 -1.02
C ALA A 109 2.80 30.99 0.47
N LEU A 110 2.14 32.07 0.90
CA LEU A 110 2.02 32.46 2.31
C LEU A 110 1.24 31.44 3.14
N TRP A 111 0.12 30.91 2.63
CA TRP A 111 -0.64 29.87 3.31
C TRP A 111 0.15 28.58 3.45
N LEU A 112 0.86 28.16 2.39
CA LEU A 112 1.76 27.01 2.46
C LEU A 112 2.88 27.23 3.49
N LEU A 113 3.43 28.46 3.58
CA LEU A 113 4.40 28.81 4.61
C LEU A 113 3.79 28.71 6.03
N ALA A 114 2.55 29.17 6.20
CA ALA A 114 1.83 29.05 7.47
C ALA A 114 1.61 27.57 7.85
N PHE A 115 1.20 26.72 6.90
CA PHE A 115 1.04 25.27 7.12
C PHE A 115 2.36 24.59 7.52
N TYR A 116 3.49 25.00 6.92
CA TYR A 116 4.82 24.56 7.32
C TYR A 116 5.14 24.93 8.78
N ILE A 117 4.84 26.17 9.18
CA ILE A 117 5.06 26.65 10.56
C ILE A 117 4.19 25.88 11.55
N MET A 118 2.93 25.59 11.17
CA MET A 118 1.97 24.81 11.97
C MET A 118 2.28 23.30 12.03
N LYS A 119 3.27 22.82 11.26
CA LYS A 119 3.60 21.40 11.13
C LYS A 119 2.47 20.55 10.55
N ALA A 120 1.74 21.10 9.58
CA ALA A 120 0.60 20.44 8.94
C ALA A 120 0.97 19.13 8.22
N GLY A 121 2.24 18.94 7.83
CA GLY A 121 2.70 17.70 7.19
C GLY A 121 2.46 16.43 8.03
N LYS A 122 2.31 16.56 9.35
CA LYS A 122 1.95 15.43 10.23
C LYS A 122 0.60 14.79 9.90
N LEU A 123 -0.31 15.52 9.25
CA LEU A 123 -1.65 15.04 8.90
C LEU A 123 -1.60 13.85 7.93
N VAL A 124 -0.54 13.74 7.12
CA VAL A 124 -0.39 12.66 6.13
C VAL A 124 -0.22 11.30 6.79
N ASN A 125 0.34 11.24 8.00
CA ASN A 125 0.51 9.99 8.76
C ASN A 125 -0.81 9.29 9.10
N TYR A 126 -1.94 9.99 9.02
CA TYR A 126 -3.27 9.43 9.30
C TYR A 126 -3.97 8.90 8.03
N ILE A 127 -3.28 8.89 6.89
CA ILE A 127 -3.87 8.50 5.61
C ILE A 127 -3.38 7.10 5.25
N SER A 128 -4.33 6.18 5.14
CA SER A 128 -4.06 4.76 4.86
C SER A 128 -3.71 4.53 3.38
N ALA A 129 -3.00 3.43 3.09
CA ALA A 129 -2.65 3.05 1.72
C ALA A 129 -3.87 2.90 0.78
N PRO A 130 -5.01 2.32 1.20
CA PRO A 130 -6.22 2.29 0.38
C PRO A 130 -6.74 3.69 0.02
N VAL A 131 -6.66 4.65 0.94
CA VAL A 131 -7.08 6.05 0.67
C VAL A 131 -6.14 6.71 -0.34
N MET A 132 -4.82 6.57 -0.17
CA MET A 132 -3.84 7.12 -1.12
C MET A 132 -4.03 6.54 -2.53
N GLY A 133 -4.19 5.21 -2.63
CA GLY A 133 -4.43 4.55 -3.92
C GLY A 133 -5.73 5.00 -4.57
N GLY A 134 -6.83 5.08 -3.82
CA GLY A 134 -8.12 5.54 -4.31
C GLY A 134 -8.09 6.99 -4.77
N PHE A 135 -7.46 7.86 -3.96
CA PHE A 135 -7.26 9.27 -4.25
C PHE A 135 -6.48 9.52 -5.55
N ILE A 136 -5.31 8.90 -5.70
CA ILE A 136 -4.46 9.07 -6.88
C ILE A 136 -5.14 8.53 -8.14
N THR A 137 -5.77 7.37 -8.03
CA THR A 137 -6.54 6.79 -9.13
C THR A 137 -7.69 7.72 -9.54
N GLY A 138 -8.34 8.37 -8.55
CA GLY A 138 -9.38 9.38 -8.77
C GLY A 138 -8.83 10.58 -9.55
N ILE A 139 -7.75 11.19 -9.09
CA ILE A 139 -7.09 12.32 -9.77
C ILE A 139 -6.67 11.96 -11.18
N CYS A 140 -5.99 10.82 -11.35
CA CYS A 140 -5.54 10.38 -12.67
C CYS A 140 -6.74 10.23 -13.63
N THR A 141 -7.84 9.67 -13.14
CA THR A 141 -9.07 9.51 -13.93
C THR A 141 -9.68 10.87 -14.27
N THR A 142 -9.81 11.79 -13.31
CA THR A 142 -10.32 13.15 -13.55
C THR A 142 -9.48 13.88 -14.61
N ILE A 143 -8.15 13.85 -14.50
CA ILE A 143 -7.27 14.50 -15.48
C ILE A 143 -7.38 13.85 -16.87
N ILE A 144 -7.49 12.51 -16.95
CA ILE A 144 -7.74 11.83 -18.22
C ILE A 144 -9.05 12.32 -18.83
N LEU A 145 -10.13 12.42 -18.06
CA LEU A 145 -11.42 12.95 -18.53
C LEU A 145 -11.32 14.41 -18.99
N MET A 146 -10.54 15.26 -18.32
CA MET A 146 -10.25 16.63 -18.78
C MET A 146 -9.53 16.68 -20.14
N GLN A 147 -8.72 15.65 -20.46
CA GLN A 147 -7.95 15.56 -21.68
C GLN A 147 -8.75 14.99 -22.88
N VAL A 148 -9.77 14.16 -22.64
CA VAL A 148 -10.55 13.50 -23.72
C VAL A 148 -11.11 14.50 -24.75
N PRO A 149 -11.74 15.64 -24.37
CA PRO A 149 -12.22 16.63 -25.33
C PRO A 149 -11.15 17.16 -26.30
N LYS A 150 -9.88 17.26 -25.87
CA LYS A 150 -8.78 17.72 -26.74
C LYS A 150 -8.43 16.71 -27.83
N LEU A 151 -8.61 15.41 -27.59
CA LEU A 151 -8.46 14.41 -28.65
C LEU A 151 -9.53 14.60 -29.73
N MET A 152 -10.71 15.07 -29.35
CA MET A 152 -11.85 15.32 -30.24
C MET A 152 -11.73 16.64 -31.02
N GLY A 153 -10.70 17.45 -30.77
CA GLY A 153 -10.50 18.77 -31.37
C GLY A 153 -11.10 19.93 -30.57
N GLY A 154 -11.57 19.68 -29.34
CA GLY A 154 -12.08 20.70 -28.41
C GLY A 154 -11.04 21.25 -27.44
N SER A 155 -11.48 22.15 -26.55
CA SER A 155 -10.67 22.67 -25.44
C SER A 155 -10.58 21.68 -24.26
N ALA A 156 -9.72 21.94 -23.29
CA ALA A 156 -9.72 21.17 -22.04
C ALA A 156 -11.09 21.23 -21.34
N GLY A 157 -11.57 20.11 -20.80
CA GLY A 157 -12.70 20.12 -19.88
C GLY A 157 -12.32 20.71 -18.53
N THR A 158 -13.27 21.34 -17.85
CA THR A 158 -13.12 21.88 -16.49
C THR A 158 -14.24 21.35 -15.60
N GLY A 159 -13.97 21.22 -14.29
CA GLY A 159 -14.97 20.83 -13.31
C GLY A 159 -14.92 19.37 -12.87
N GLU A 160 -15.95 18.96 -12.13
CA GLU A 160 -16.14 17.60 -11.63
C GLU A 160 -16.77 16.67 -12.69
N PHE A 161 -16.93 15.37 -12.38
CA PHE A 161 -17.36 14.36 -13.36
C PHE A 161 -18.56 14.74 -14.22
N PHE A 162 -19.63 15.29 -13.63
CA PHE A 162 -20.84 15.63 -14.40
C PHE A 162 -20.61 16.79 -15.37
N GLU A 163 -19.86 17.80 -14.95
CA GLU A 163 -19.49 18.96 -15.80
C GLU A 163 -18.55 18.51 -16.93
N LEU A 164 -17.59 17.63 -16.62
CA LEU A 164 -16.71 17.01 -17.61
C LEU A 164 -17.50 16.16 -18.61
N ALA A 165 -18.48 15.38 -18.14
CA ALA A 165 -19.34 14.57 -19.00
C ALA A 165 -20.18 15.43 -19.94
N GLU A 166 -20.78 16.52 -19.43
CA GLU A 166 -21.51 17.48 -20.26
C GLU A 166 -20.61 18.14 -21.31
N HIS A 167 -19.41 18.57 -20.91
CA HIS A 167 -18.43 19.16 -21.83
C HIS A 167 -17.98 18.17 -22.91
N MET A 168 -17.76 16.91 -22.56
CA MET A 168 -17.46 15.84 -23.52
C MET A 168 -18.62 15.63 -24.50
N ILE A 169 -19.87 15.55 -24.02
CA ILE A 169 -21.05 15.39 -24.88
C ILE A 169 -21.20 16.57 -25.84
N ARG A 170 -20.95 17.80 -25.36
CA ARG A 170 -20.99 19.00 -26.22
C ARG A 170 -19.90 18.96 -27.29
N THR A 171 -18.67 18.64 -26.91
CA THR A 171 -17.54 18.53 -27.84
C THR A 171 -17.73 17.38 -28.84
N ALA A 172 -18.40 16.30 -28.43
CA ALA A 172 -18.69 15.16 -29.29
C ALA A 172 -19.60 15.50 -30.48
N LYS A 173 -20.37 16.60 -30.41
CA LYS A 173 -21.21 17.07 -31.52
C LYS A 173 -20.39 17.67 -32.66
N ASP A 174 -19.26 18.31 -32.33
CA ASP A 174 -18.39 19.03 -33.28
C ASP A 174 -17.01 18.36 -33.36
N ILE A 175 -16.99 17.05 -33.65
CA ILE A 175 -15.77 16.24 -33.60
C ILE A 175 -14.86 16.46 -34.82
N ASN A 176 -13.56 16.70 -34.57
CA ASN A 176 -12.53 16.64 -35.60
C ASN A 176 -11.95 15.23 -35.69
N TRP A 177 -12.30 14.49 -36.76
CA TRP A 177 -11.87 13.10 -36.90
C TRP A 177 -10.38 12.94 -37.15
N GLN A 178 -9.73 13.91 -37.81
CA GLN A 178 -8.27 13.88 -38.02
C GLN A 178 -7.51 13.96 -36.69
N SER A 179 -7.97 14.84 -35.79
CA SER A 179 -7.48 14.99 -34.42
C SER A 179 -7.60 13.68 -33.64
N VAL A 180 -8.77 13.04 -33.69
CA VAL A 180 -9.04 11.76 -33.01
C VAL A 180 -8.12 10.67 -33.52
N VAL A 181 -8.00 10.51 -34.85
CA VAL A 181 -7.15 9.48 -35.44
C VAL A 181 -5.68 9.70 -35.07
N LEU A 182 -5.20 10.95 -35.14
CA LEU A 182 -3.83 11.29 -34.78
C LEU A 182 -3.54 11.01 -33.30
N GLY A 183 -4.44 11.44 -32.41
CA GLY A 183 -4.30 11.24 -30.97
C GLY A 183 -4.40 9.77 -30.55
N LEU A 184 -5.37 9.01 -31.08
CA LEU A 184 -5.50 7.58 -30.80
C LEU A 184 -4.34 6.77 -31.38
N ALA A 185 -3.86 7.09 -32.58
CA ALA A 185 -2.68 6.45 -33.15
C ALA A 185 -1.43 6.70 -32.28
N ALA A 186 -1.22 7.95 -31.84
CA ALA A 186 -0.15 8.29 -30.90
C ALA A 186 -0.28 7.53 -29.58
N LEU A 187 -1.49 7.44 -29.02
CA LEU A 187 -1.76 6.73 -27.76
C LEU A 187 -1.47 5.23 -27.89
N VAL A 188 -1.96 4.58 -28.95
CA VAL A 188 -1.70 3.15 -29.20
C VAL A 188 -0.20 2.90 -29.37
N LEU A 189 0.50 3.74 -30.14
CA LEU A 189 1.95 3.64 -30.30
C LEU A 189 2.68 3.77 -28.95
N LEU A 190 2.29 4.71 -28.11
CA LEU A 190 2.86 4.88 -26.77
C LEU A 190 2.65 3.65 -25.89
N LEU A 191 1.42 3.12 -25.83
CA LEU A 191 1.08 1.97 -25.00
C LEU A 191 1.78 0.69 -25.47
N VAL A 192 1.87 0.47 -26.79
CA VAL A 192 2.61 -0.65 -27.38
C VAL A 192 4.11 -0.52 -27.10
N CYS A 193 4.71 0.65 -27.34
CA CYS A 193 6.12 0.91 -27.04
C CYS A 193 6.42 0.77 -25.55
N LYS A 194 5.51 1.18 -24.67
CA LYS A 194 5.66 1.03 -23.22
C LYS A 194 5.77 -0.45 -22.81
N LYS A 195 5.10 -1.36 -23.53
CA LYS A 195 5.18 -2.81 -23.29
C LYS A 195 6.43 -3.44 -23.92
N LEU A 196 6.80 -3.04 -25.14
CA LEU A 196 7.89 -3.67 -25.91
C LEU A 196 9.28 -3.09 -25.59
N ILE A 197 9.39 -1.76 -25.48
CA ILE A 197 10.65 -1.01 -25.30
C ILE A 197 10.49 0.14 -24.29
N PRO A 198 10.16 -0.14 -23.01
CA PRO A 198 9.77 0.87 -22.01
C PRO A 198 10.78 2.00 -21.78
N LYS A 199 12.06 1.74 -22.06
CA LYS A 199 13.17 2.69 -21.88
C LYS A 199 13.35 3.67 -23.06
N PHE A 200 12.72 3.42 -24.21
CA PHE A 200 12.84 4.27 -25.37
C PHE A 200 11.94 5.51 -25.22
N PRO A 201 12.44 6.74 -25.44
CA PRO A 201 11.70 7.98 -25.23
C PRO A 201 10.68 8.26 -26.33
N MET A 202 9.69 7.37 -26.48
CA MET A 202 8.69 7.41 -27.55
C MET A 202 7.88 8.71 -27.54
N ALA A 203 7.64 9.30 -26.36
CA ALA A 203 6.98 10.59 -26.23
C ALA A 203 7.73 11.72 -26.95
N VAL A 204 9.06 11.78 -26.80
CA VAL A 204 9.90 12.80 -27.46
C VAL A 204 9.93 12.57 -28.97
N LEU A 205 10.04 11.31 -29.41
CA LEU A 205 9.96 10.96 -30.83
C LEU A 205 8.63 11.41 -31.44
N LEU A 206 7.50 11.13 -30.78
CA LEU A 206 6.18 11.53 -31.26
C LEU A 206 6.00 13.05 -31.28
N MET A 207 6.59 13.80 -30.34
CA MET A 207 6.59 15.25 -30.41
C MET A 207 7.34 15.77 -31.65
N ILE A 208 8.54 15.23 -31.91
CA ILE A 208 9.35 15.61 -33.09
C ILE A 208 8.61 15.22 -34.37
N ALA A 209 8.07 14.00 -34.44
CA ALA A 209 7.31 13.52 -35.59
C ALA A 209 6.03 14.33 -35.82
N GLY A 210 5.32 14.68 -34.74
CA GLY A 210 4.12 15.51 -34.77
C GLY A 210 4.43 16.90 -35.31
N ALA A 211 5.46 17.57 -34.81
CA ALA A 211 5.88 18.86 -35.32
C ALA A 211 6.38 18.81 -36.77
N GLY A 212 7.13 17.78 -37.15
CA GLY A 212 7.54 17.55 -38.53
C GLY A 212 6.33 17.32 -39.45
N MET A 213 5.31 16.62 -38.96
CA MET A 213 4.05 16.41 -39.68
C MET A 213 3.30 17.73 -39.88
N THR A 214 3.22 18.59 -38.85
CA THR A 214 2.61 19.93 -38.95
C THR A 214 3.37 20.84 -39.92
N TYR A 215 4.69 20.74 -39.95
CA TYR A 215 5.52 21.55 -40.84
C TYR A 215 5.40 21.11 -42.32
N LEU A 216 5.35 19.79 -42.56
CA LEU A 216 5.33 19.22 -43.91
C LEU A 216 3.93 19.07 -44.51
N LEU A 217 2.90 18.91 -43.66
CA LEU A 217 1.51 18.74 -44.06
C LEU A 217 0.67 19.87 -43.47
N PRO A 218 -0.28 20.46 -44.24
CA PRO A 218 -1.20 21.47 -43.73
C PRO A 218 -2.28 20.82 -42.85
N ILE A 219 -1.91 20.35 -41.66
CA ILE A 219 -2.84 19.70 -40.73
C ILE A 219 -3.72 20.72 -39.99
N GLU A 220 -3.23 21.95 -39.82
CA GLU A 220 -4.01 23.06 -39.25
C GLU A 220 -5.20 23.41 -40.17
N ASP A 221 -4.98 23.44 -41.49
CA ASP A 221 -6.04 23.62 -42.49
C ASP A 221 -7.09 22.50 -42.46
N ARG A 222 -6.76 21.35 -41.86
CA ARG A 222 -7.68 20.21 -41.64
C ARG A 222 -8.36 20.26 -40.27
N GLY A 223 -8.22 21.35 -39.53
CA GLY A 223 -8.84 21.60 -38.23
C GLY A 223 -8.15 20.93 -37.04
N VAL A 224 -6.92 20.41 -37.21
CA VAL A 224 -6.13 19.88 -36.08
C VAL A 224 -5.52 21.06 -35.33
N GLN A 225 -5.83 21.17 -34.04
CA GLN A 225 -5.29 22.23 -33.20
C GLN A 225 -3.81 21.99 -32.87
N THR A 226 -3.02 23.06 -32.93
CA THR A 226 -1.62 23.13 -32.52
C THR A 226 -1.46 24.04 -31.30
N LEU A 227 -0.32 23.96 -30.61
CA LEU A 227 -0.04 24.86 -29.50
C LEU A 227 0.12 26.31 -29.99
N ALA A 228 -0.23 27.27 -29.14
CA ALA A 228 0.02 28.68 -29.42
C ALA A 228 1.54 28.95 -29.56
N SER A 229 1.92 29.77 -30.54
CA SER A 229 3.28 30.26 -30.70
C SER A 229 3.72 31.06 -29.47
N VAL A 230 4.99 30.94 -29.10
CA VAL A 230 5.56 31.58 -27.92
C VAL A 230 6.71 32.48 -28.34
N ASP A 231 6.71 33.72 -27.82
CA ASP A 231 7.80 34.66 -28.05
C ASP A 231 9.09 34.21 -27.34
N THR A 232 10.23 34.56 -27.93
CA THR A 232 11.54 34.24 -27.34
C THR A 232 11.78 35.14 -26.14
N GLY A 233 12.09 34.57 -24.97
CA GLY A 233 12.35 35.37 -23.78
C GLY A 233 12.28 34.56 -22.48
N LEU A 234 12.99 35.06 -21.46
CA LEU A 234 12.87 34.56 -20.10
C LEU A 234 11.79 35.35 -19.34
N PRO A 235 11.16 34.76 -18.31
CA PRO A 235 10.17 35.48 -17.51
C PRO A 235 10.81 36.70 -16.86
N HIS A 236 10.11 37.83 -16.94
CA HIS A 236 10.48 39.03 -16.21
C HIS A 236 10.13 38.87 -14.73
N TRP A 237 11.02 39.36 -13.87
CA TRP A 237 10.77 39.40 -12.44
C TRP A 237 9.90 40.61 -12.13
N ALA A 238 8.74 40.37 -11.53
CA ALA A 238 7.79 41.39 -11.12
C ALA A 238 7.34 41.15 -9.69
N VAL A 239 7.17 42.23 -8.93
CA VAL A 239 6.51 42.16 -7.61
C VAL A 239 5.00 42.22 -7.88
N PRO A 240 4.20 41.26 -7.39
CA PRO A 240 2.75 41.30 -7.58
C PRO A 240 2.15 42.60 -7.03
N ASP A 241 1.28 43.24 -7.81
CA ASP A 241 0.60 44.46 -7.39
C ASP A 241 -0.58 44.11 -6.47
N PHE A 242 -0.41 44.29 -5.16
CA PHE A 242 -1.43 43.96 -4.16
C PHE A 242 -2.65 44.89 -4.18
N SER A 243 -2.67 45.95 -4.99
CA SER A 243 -3.80 46.86 -5.10
C SER A 243 -4.91 46.37 -6.05
N VAL A 244 -4.60 45.38 -6.90
CA VAL A 244 -5.50 44.89 -7.97
C VAL A 244 -6.65 44.02 -7.47
N ILE A 245 -6.57 43.52 -6.23
CA ILE A 245 -7.62 42.71 -5.60
C ILE A 245 -7.67 43.02 -4.10
N SER A 246 -8.87 42.94 -3.51
CA SER A 246 -9.01 43.06 -2.07
C SER A 246 -8.19 41.99 -1.34
N ILE A 247 -7.39 42.40 -0.34
CA ILE A 247 -6.60 41.46 0.49
C ILE A 247 -7.49 40.37 1.09
N ARG A 248 -8.72 40.72 1.49
CA ARG A 248 -9.67 39.74 2.06
C ARG A 248 -10.05 38.66 1.06
N GLU A 249 -10.31 39.04 -0.19
CA GLU A 249 -10.65 38.11 -1.27
C GLU A 249 -9.44 37.26 -1.62
N ALA A 250 -8.27 37.87 -1.79
CA ALA A 250 -7.02 37.18 -2.09
C ALA A 250 -6.72 36.11 -1.02
N VAL A 251 -6.82 36.46 0.26
CA VAL A 251 -6.61 35.53 1.39
C VAL A 251 -7.62 34.39 1.39
N THR A 252 -8.90 34.66 1.08
CA THR A 252 -9.98 33.66 1.14
C THR A 252 -9.87 32.68 -0.03
N ILE A 253 -9.68 33.19 -1.25
CA ILE A 253 -9.56 32.38 -2.47
C ILE A 253 -8.30 31.51 -2.42
N SER A 254 -7.17 32.11 -2.06
CA SER A 254 -5.88 31.41 -2.02
C SER A 254 -5.80 30.32 -0.97
N LEU A 255 -6.59 30.40 0.12
CA LEU A 255 -6.61 29.36 1.15
C LEU A 255 -7.05 28.01 0.57
N SER A 256 -8.13 27.98 -0.21
CA SER A 256 -8.62 26.76 -0.85
C SER A 256 -7.58 26.17 -1.79
N VAL A 257 -6.92 27.00 -2.59
CA VAL A 257 -5.85 26.57 -3.50
C VAL A 257 -4.64 26.01 -2.73
N ALA A 258 -4.24 26.66 -1.64
CA ALA A 258 -3.13 26.19 -0.81
C ALA A 258 -3.44 24.85 -0.13
N VAL A 259 -4.67 24.65 0.34
CA VAL A 259 -5.12 23.37 0.90
C VAL A 259 -5.08 22.27 -0.15
N VAL A 260 -5.52 22.55 -1.39
CA VAL A 260 -5.41 21.59 -2.50
C VAL A 260 -3.96 21.25 -2.79
N ILE A 261 -3.08 22.25 -2.97
CA ILE A 261 -1.67 22.00 -3.28
C ILE A 261 -1.01 21.17 -2.18
N MET A 262 -1.24 21.51 -0.90
CA MET A 262 -0.71 20.76 0.22
C MET A 262 -1.21 19.32 0.23
N ALA A 263 -2.53 19.11 0.12
CA ALA A 263 -3.12 17.79 0.20
C ALA A 263 -2.70 16.92 -0.98
N GLU A 264 -2.88 17.40 -2.21
CA GLU A 264 -2.59 16.66 -3.42
C GLU A 264 -1.11 16.35 -3.57
N THR A 265 -0.24 17.34 -3.38
CA THR A 265 1.19 17.13 -3.55
C THR A 265 1.75 16.17 -2.50
N LEU A 266 1.44 16.38 -1.21
CA LEU A 266 1.97 15.50 -0.16
C LEU A 266 1.49 14.06 -0.30
N LEU A 267 0.22 13.88 -0.67
CA LEU A 267 -0.36 12.56 -0.87
C LEU A 267 0.30 11.84 -2.05
N ALA A 268 0.46 12.53 -3.16
CA ALA A 268 1.13 11.99 -4.33
C ALA A 268 2.59 11.63 -4.01
N GLU A 269 3.33 12.53 -3.36
CA GLU A 269 4.72 12.29 -2.94
C GLU A 269 4.87 11.09 -2.02
N ASN A 270 4.00 10.98 -1.00
CA ASN A 270 4.03 9.85 -0.08
C ASN A 270 3.70 8.53 -0.78
N ASN A 271 2.78 8.52 -1.75
CA ASN A 271 2.51 7.32 -2.52
C ASN A 271 3.73 6.89 -3.34
N PHE A 272 4.38 7.83 -4.04
CA PHE A 272 5.63 7.52 -4.76
C PHE A 272 6.74 7.07 -3.81
N ALA A 273 6.83 7.66 -2.61
CA ALA A 273 7.78 7.27 -1.57
C ALA A 273 7.55 5.85 -1.07
N GLN A 274 6.30 5.49 -0.78
CA GLN A 274 5.91 4.14 -0.35
C GLN A 274 6.15 3.11 -1.45
N LYS A 275 5.71 3.42 -2.69
CA LYS A 275 5.90 2.56 -3.86
C LYS A 275 7.38 2.27 -4.13
N ASN A 276 8.25 3.27 -3.99
CA ASN A 276 9.68 3.18 -4.28
C ASN A 276 10.57 2.92 -3.05
N GLY A 277 9.99 2.72 -1.86
CA GLY A 277 10.72 2.34 -0.65
C GLY A 277 11.63 3.42 -0.07
N TYR A 278 11.29 4.70 -0.23
CA TYR A 278 12.00 5.82 0.40
C TYR A 278 11.10 6.59 1.38
N ARG A 279 11.70 7.47 2.19
CA ARG A 279 10.98 8.34 3.13
C ARG A 279 11.20 9.80 2.76
N ILE A 280 10.19 10.62 2.98
CA ILE A 280 10.24 12.07 2.81
C ILE A 280 9.97 12.78 4.14
N ASN A 281 10.34 14.04 4.21
CA ASN A 281 9.98 14.91 5.33
C ASN A 281 8.83 15.82 4.91
N ASP A 282 7.60 15.39 5.19
CA ASP A 282 6.37 16.08 4.76
C ASP A 282 6.37 17.57 5.07
N ASN A 283 6.89 17.95 6.24
CA ASN A 283 6.92 19.36 6.59
C ASN A 283 7.92 20.14 5.74
N GLN A 284 9.09 19.57 5.44
CA GLN A 284 10.05 20.21 4.54
C GLN A 284 9.52 20.28 3.10
N GLU A 285 8.69 19.33 2.66
CA GLU A 285 8.04 19.40 1.34
C GLU A 285 7.05 20.57 1.26
N ILE A 286 6.24 20.81 2.30
CA ILE A 286 5.36 22.00 2.35
C ILE A 286 6.18 23.30 2.20
N LEU A 287 7.36 23.37 2.82
CA LEU A 287 8.27 24.50 2.62
C LEU A 287 8.75 24.58 1.17
N ALA A 288 9.11 23.46 0.53
CA ALA A 288 9.49 23.43 -0.87
C ALA A 288 8.36 23.94 -1.79
N PHE A 289 7.10 23.57 -1.51
CA PHE A 289 5.95 24.06 -2.28
C PHE A 289 5.75 25.56 -2.11
N SER A 290 5.88 26.06 -0.88
CA SER A 290 5.79 27.48 -0.57
C SER A 290 6.86 28.28 -1.33
N MET A 291 8.13 27.85 -1.24
CA MET A 291 9.24 28.51 -1.92
C MET A 291 9.10 28.48 -3.45
N GLY A 292 8.62 27.36 -4.01
CA GLY A 292 8.30 27.27 -5.44
C GLY A 292 7.19 28.25 -5.84
N ASN A 293 6.10 28.33 -5.07
CA ASN A 293 4.99 29.23 -5.36
C ASN A 293 5.35 30.72 -5.18
N PHE A 294 6.26 31.07 -4.26
CA PHE A 294 6.81 32.43 -4.21
C PHE A 294 7.52 32.79 -5.52
N LEU A 295 8.35 31.89 -6.07
CA LEU A 295 8.98 32.15 -7.37
C LEU A 295 7.99 32.17 -8.53
N ALA A 296 6.94 31.35 -8.48
CA ALA A 296 5.86 31.40 -9.47
C ALA A 296 5.20 32.80 -9.45
N ALA A 297 4.87 33.32 -8.27
CA ALA A 297 4.30 34.67 -8.12
C ALA A 297 5.22 35.76 -8.68
N PHE A 298 6.52 35.72 -8.34
CA PHE A 298 7.48 36.73 -8.82
C PHE A 298 7.81 36.66 -10.31
N THR A 299 7.47 35.54 -10.97
CA THR A 299 7.61 35.38 -12.42
C THR A 299 6.29 35.57 -13.16
N GLY A 300 5.24 36.02 -12.45
CA GLY A 300 3.91 36.27 -12.98
C GLY A 300 3.10 35.00 -13.28
N CYS A 301 3.56 33.83 -12.86
CA CYS A 301 2.91 32.55 -13.10
C CYS A 301 1.75 32.30 -12.12
N CYS A 302 0.84 31.41 -12.50
CA CYS A 302 -0.19 30.86 -11.63
C CYS A 302 0.41 29.90 -10.59
N PRO A 303 -0.38 29.49 -9.56
CA PRO A 303 0.08 28.54 -8.57
C PRO A 303 0.51 27.23 -9.18
N ILE A 304 1.52 26.64 -8.59
CA ILE A 304 2.16 25.40 -9.04
C ILE A 304 2.02 24.30 -7.98
N ASN A 305 2.04 23.07 -8.47
CA ASN A 305 1.74 21.86 -7.71
C ASN A 305 2.76 20.76 -8.00
N GLY A 306 2.70 19.71 -7.20
CA GLY A 306 3.22 18.42 -7.58
C GLY A 306 2.53 17.83 -8.80
N SER A 307 3.28 17.28 -9.75
CA SER A 307 2.72 16.67 -10.95
C SER A 307 2.88 15.16 -10.95
N VAL A 308 1.77 14.45 -10.75
CA VAL A 308 1.70 12.98 -10.85
C VAL A 308 2.12 12.51 -12.24
N SER A 309 1.66 13.19 -13.30
CA SER A 309 1.96 12.86 -14.69
C SER A 309 3.46 12.93 -15.00
N ARG A 310 4.12 14.04 -14.64
CA ARG A 310 5.57 14.23 -14.88
C ARG A 310 6.39 13.26 -14.03
N THR A 311 5.99 13.03 -12.79
CA THR A 311 6.67 12.10 -11.88
C THR A 311 6.58 10.66 -12.36
N ALA A 312 5.41 10.20 -12.81
CA ALA A 312 5.24 8.86 -13.35
C ALA A 312 6.09 8.63 -14.62
N MET A 313 6.25 9.66 -15.46
CA MET A 313 7.19 9.60 -16.58
C MET A 313 8.65 9.55 -16.11
N GLY A 314 9.01 10.36 -15.10
CA GLY A 314 10.34 10.31 -14.49
C GLY A 314 10.68 8.90 -13.99
N GLU A 315 9.75 8.25 -13.28
CA GLU A 315 9.87 6.86 -12.81
C GLU A 315 10.08 5.89 -13.99
N GLN A 316 9.29 6.01 -15.06
CA GLN A 316 9.44 5.20 -16.27
C GLN A 316 10.84 5.31 -16.89
N TYR A 317 11.40 6.52 -16.95
CA TYR A 317 12.74 6.79 -17.48
C TYR A 317 13.86 6.72 -16.44
N GLN A 318 13.57 6.13 -15.28
CA GLN A 318 14.53 5.85 -14.20
C GLN A 318 15.18 7.10 -13.57
N ALA A 319 14.45 8.19 -13.43
CA ALA A 319 14.86 9.32 -12.59
C ALA A 319 15.21 8.82 -11.17
N LYS A 320 16.33 9.30 -10.63
CA LYS A 320 16.86 8.86 -9.33
C LYS A 320 17.00 10.00 -8.33
N THR A 321 17.20 11.23 -8.78
CA THR A 321 17.35 12.39 -7.90
C THR A 321 16.73 13.66 -8.48
N GLN A 322 16.67 14.71 -7.65
CA GLN A 322 16.22 16.03 -8.08
C GLN A 322 17.17 16.73 -9.06
N LEU A 323 18.32 16.12 -9.39
CA LEU A 323 19.08 16.55 -10.57
C LEU A 323 18.21 16.50 -11.83
N THR A 324 17.26 15.56 -11.89
CA THR A 324 16.24 15.47 -12.94
C THR A 324 15.45 16.77 -13.08
N GLY A 325 14.93 17.30 -11.96
CA GLY A 325 14.19 18.58 -11.95
C GLY A 325 15.07 19.77 -12.34
N ILE A 326 16.33 19.77 -11.89
CA ILE A 326 17.32 20.79 -12.28
C ILE A 326 17.55 20.78 -13.79
N ILE A 327 17.81 19.60 -14.36
CA ILE A 327 18.06 19.44 -15.80
C ILE A 327 16.81 19.81 -16.60
N ALA A 328 15.61 19.48 -16.11
CA ALA A 328 14.37 19.87 -16.76
C ALA A 328 14.22 21.41 -16.82
N GLY A 329 14.43 22.10 -15.68
CA GLY A 329 14.37 23.56 -15.61
C GLY A 329 15.43 24.25 -16.47
N LEU A 330 16.68 23.78 -16.45
CA LEU A 330 17.76 24.30 -17.29
C LEU A 330 17.50 24.06 -18.79
N SER A 331 16.96 22.90 -19.14
CA SER A 331 16.60 22.59 -20.53
C SER A 331 15.45 23.48 -21.01
N MET A 332 14.50 23.81 -20.13
CA MET A 332 13.41 24.74 -20.44
C MET A 332 13.93 26.16 -20.73
N ILE A 333 14.93 26.63 -19.97
CA ILE A 333 15.62 27.91 -20.25
C ILE A 333 16.20 27.91 -21.66
N VAL A 334 16.88 26.82 -22.07
CA VAL A 334 17.44 26.70 -23.42
C VAL A 334 16.35 26.77 -24.49
N VAL A 335 15.22 26.10 -24.28
CA VAL A 335 14.08 26.15 -25.22
C VAL A 335 13.51 27.57 -25.32
N LEU A 336 13.32 28.26 -24.20
CA LEU A 336 12.77 29.62 -24.16
C LEU A 336 13.65 30.67 -24.84
N VAL A 337 14.98 30.45 -24.87
CA VAL A 337 15.94 31.38 -25.47
C VAL A 337 16.26 31.03 -26.93
N CYS A 338 16.20 29.75 -27.31
CA CYS A 338 16.73 29.30 -28.61
C CYS A 338 15.71 28.57 -29.51
N ALA A 339 14.60 28.05 -28.98
CA ALA A 339 13.75 27.09 -29.69
C ALA A 339 12.23 27.30 -29.53
N THR A 340 11.77 28.49 -29.11
CA THR A 340 10.34 28.75 -28.93
C THR A 340 9.53 28.64 -30.22
N GLY A 341 10.13 28.97 -31.38
CA GLY A 341 9.50 28.87 -32.69
C GLY A 341 9.05 27.44 -33.06
N PHE A 342 9.61 26.40 -32.44
CA PHE A 342 9.17 25.02 -32.65
C PHE A 342 7.84 24.70 -31.94
N ILE A 343 7.53 25.37 -30.82
CA ILE A 343 6.40 25.04 -29.95
C ILE A 343 5.08 25.13 -30.72
N GLY A 344 4.94 26.14 -31.59
CA GLY A 344 3.74 26.35 -32.40
C GLY A 344 3.42 25.20 -33.37
N TYR A 345 4.40 24.36 -33.71
CA TYR A 345 4.18 23.23 -34.61
C TYR A 345 3.63 21.99 -33.89
N LEU A 346 3.58 21.96 -32.56
CA LEU A 346 3.21 20.76 -31.83
C LEU A 346 1.69 20.51 -31.87
N PRO A 347 1.22 19.39 -32.46
CA PRO A 347 -0.21 19.09 -32.52
C PRO A 347 -0.74 18.68 -31.15
N VAL A 348 -1.80 19.36 -30.69
CA VAL A 348 -2.44 19.12 -29.39
C VAL A 348 -2.81 17.63 -29.18
N PRO A 349 -3.39 16.90 -30.15
CA PRO A 349 -3.82 15.51 -29.94
C PRO A 349 -2.68 14.55 -29.60
N VAL A 350 -1.48 14.76 -30.16
CA VAL A 350 -0.29 13.96 -29.84
C VAL A 350 0.14 14.21 -28.40
N LEU A 351 0.13 15.47 -27.98
CA LEU A 351 0.49 15.87 -26.62
C LEU A 351 -0.52 15.33 -25.61
N THR A 352 -1.81 15.39 -25.93
CA THR A 352 -2.88 14.80 -25.13
C THR A 352 -2.71 13.30 -24.95
N ALA A 353 -2.34 12.57 -26.01
CA ALA A 353 -2.04 11.14 -25.94
C ALA A 353 -0.86 10.82 -25.00
N ILE A 354 0.19 11.66 -25.03
CA ILE A 354 1.35 11.56 -24.12
C ILE A 354 0.90 11.68 -22.66
N VAL A 355 0.05 12.67 -22.34
CA VAL A 355 -0.47 12.89 -20.97
C VAL A 355 -1.31 11.71 -20.51
N ILE A 356 -2.27 11.25 -21.33
CA ILE A 356 -3.14 10.12 -20.99
C ILE A 356 -2.31 8.85 -20.75
N SER A 357 -1.32 8.57 -21.62
CA SER A 357 -0.44 7.41 -21.45
C SER A 357 0.39 7.46 -20.16
N ALA A 358 0.75 8.65 -19.67
CA ALA A 358 1.47 8.82 -18.40
C ALA A 358 0.57 8.43 -17.22
N LEU A 359 -0.65 8.99 -17.20
CA LEU A 359 -1.61 8.85 -16.12
C LEU A 359 -2.15 7.43 -15.97
N LEU A 360 -2.37 6.72 -17.10
CA LEU A 360 -2.74 5.30 -17.07
C LEU A 360 -1.68 4.43 -16.37
N GLY A 361 -0.41 4.85 -16.34
CA GLY A 361 0.64 4.17 -15.59
C GLY A 361 0.71 4.52 -14.11
N ALA A 362 0.04 5.60 -13.70
CA ALA A 362 0.04 6.10 -12.32
C ALA A 362 -1.20 5.65 -11.53
N THR A 363 -2.23 5.13 -12.20
CA THR A 363 -3.42 4.57 -11.54
C THR A 363 -3.08 3.29 -10.77
N GLU A 364 -3.66 3.13 -9.58
CA GLU A 364 -3.38 2.02 -8.65
C GLU A 364 -4.50 0.94 -8.71
N PHE A 365 -5.03 0.64 -9.89
CA PHE A 365 -6.10 -0.38 -10.03
C PHE A 365 -5.63 -1.78 -9.59
N ASP A 366 -4.34 -2.09 -9.71
CA ASP A 366 -3.76 -3.34 -9.21
C ASP A 366 -3.83 -3.43 -7.67
N LEU A 367 -3.74 -2.30 -6.95
CA LEU A 367 -3.99 -2.26 -5.52
C LEU A 367 -5.45 -2.58 -5.22
N ALA A 368 -6.41 -2.00 -5.95
CA ALA A 368 -7.82 -2.31 -5.78
C ALA A 368 -8.13 -3.81 -5.95
N VAL A 369 -7.53 -4.48 -6.94
CA VAL A 369 -7.68 -5.93 -7.13
C VAL A 369 -7.10 -6.73 -5.97
N ARG A 370 -5.91 -6.34 -5.45
CA ARG A 370 -5.31 -6.98 -4.27
C ARG A 370 -6.17 -6.77 -3.02
N LEU A 371 -6.64 -5.54 -2.78
CA LEU A 371 -7.52 -5.23 -1.66
C LEU A 371 -8.83 -6.01 -1.75
N PHE A 372 -9.40 -6.16 -2.95
CA PHE A 372 -10.61 -6.96 -3.14
C PHE A 372 -10.42 -8.41 -2.66
N LYS A 373 -9.25 -9.01 -2.90
CA LYS A 373 -8.93 -10.37 -2.44
C LYS A 373 -8.65 -10.46 -0.93
N VAL A 374 -7.99 -9.45 -0.36
CA VAL A 374 -7.51 -9.48 1.04
C VAL A 374 -8.54 -8.92 2.03
N SER A 375 -9.11 -7.74 1.75
CA SER A 375 -10.03 -7.04 2.65
C SER A 375 -11.08 -6.25 1.87
N ARG A 376 -12.33 -6.74 1.88
CA ARG A 376 -13.48 -6.05 1.29
C ARG A 376 -13.66 -4.63 1.86
N THR A 377 -13.39 -4.45 3.15
CA THR A 377 -13.53 -3.16 3.83
C THR A 377 -12.50 -2.14 3.34
N GLU A 378 -11.24 -2.55 3.19
CA GLU A 378 -10.20 -1.68 2.63
C GLU A 378 -10.45 -1.37 1.15
N CYS A 379 -11.00 -2.34 0.40
CA CYS A 379 -11.45 -2.13 -0.97
C CYS A 379 -12.57 -1.07 -1.05
N LEU A 380 -13.53 -1.09 -0.12
CA LEU A 380 -14.56 -0.05 -0.01
C LEU A 380 -13.98 1.33 0.31
N ILE A 381 -12.96 1.41 1.16
CA ILE A 381 -12.25 2.67 1.45
C ILE A 381 -11.59 3.22 0.18
N PHE A 382 -10.91 2.36 -0.60
CA PHE A 382 -10.32 2.74 -1.88
C PHE A 382 -11.36 3.32 -2.83
N PHE A 383 -12.48 2.61 -3.05
CA PHE A 383 -13.52 3.09 -3.96
C PHE A 383 -14.25 4.33 -3.41
N GLY A 384 -14.43 4.44 -2.10
CA GLY A 384 -14.99 5.62 -1.46
C GLY A 384 -14.14 6.87 -1.70
N ALA A 385 -12.81 6.76 -1.55
CA ALA A 385 -11.88 7.84 -1.90
C ALA A 385 -11.89 8.13 -3.41
N PHE A 386 -11.83 7.10 -4.26
CA PHE A 386 -11.84 7.22 -5.72
C PHE A 386 -13.07 7.98 -6.24
N PHE A 387 -14.27 7.52 -5.88
CA PHE A 387 -15.51 8.18 -6.29
C PHE A 387 -15.70 9.54 -5.59
N GLY A 388 -15.22 9.68 -4.36
CA GLY A 388 -15.22 10.97 -3.67
C GLY A 388 -14.43 12.02 -4.42
N VAL A 389 -13.23 11.68 -4.94
CA VAL A 389 -12.45 12.58 -5.79
C VAL A 389 -13.14 12.87 -7.10
N LEU A 390 -13.66 11.84 -7.77
CA LEU A 390 -14.25 11.96 -9.10
C LEU A 390 -15.54 12.80 -9.11
N LEU A 391 -16.37 12.65 -8.07
CA LEU A 391 -17.71 13.24 -8.02
C LEU A 391 -17.79 14.54 -7.21
N LEU A 392 -16.92 14.70 -6.20
CA LEU A 392 -17.01 15.80 -5.23
C LEU A 392 -15.72 16.62 -5.15
N GLY A 393 -14.72 16.32 -5.99
CA GLY A 393 -13.42 16.97 -5.99
C GLY A 393 -12.41 16.38 -5.02
N THR A 394 -11.15 16.76 -5.21
CA THR A 394 -9.98 16.19 -4.53
C THR A 394 -10.05 16.28 -3.01
N ILE A 395 -10.39 17.45 -2.46
CA ILE A 395 -10.47 17.69 -1.00
C ILE A 395 -11.51 16.74 -0.36
N ASN A 396 -12.72 16.71 -0.92
CA ASN A 396 -13.81 15.93 -0.37
C ASN A 396 -13.52 14.42 -0.47
N GLY A 397 -12.91 13.98 -1.57
CA GLY A 397 -12.46 12.59 -1.72
C GLY A 397 -11.49 12.14 -0.64
N VAL A 398 -10.50 12.98 -0.29
CA VAL A 398 -9.56 12.69 0.81
C VAL A 398 -10.28 12.62 2.14
N LEU A 399 -11.16 13.58 2.45
CA LEU A 399 -11.92 13.61 3.70
C LEU A 399 -12.78 12.36 3.86
N ILE A 400 -13.48 11.94 2.80
CA ILE A 400 -14.27 10.71 2.79
C ILE A 400 -13.38 9.50 3.07
N GLY A 401 -12.24 9.39 2.39
CA GLY A 401 -11.29 8.28 2.61
C GLY A 401 -10.77 8.23 4.04
N ILE A 402 -10.41 9.38 4.61
CA ILE A 402 -9.95 9.50 6.01
C ILE A 402 -11.06 9.08 6.98
N LEU A 403 -12.28 9.58 6.80
CA LEU A 403 -13.42 9.24 7.66
C LEU A 403 -13.74 7.74 7.61
N LEU A 404 -13.73 7.14 6.42
CA LEU A 404 -13.95 5.70 6.25
C LEU A 404 -12.82 4.88 6.90
N SER A 405 -11.56 5.32 6.77
CA SER A 405 -10.42 4.65 7.42
C SER A 405 -10.48 4.73 8.94
N PHE A 406 -10.82 5.89 9.51
CA PHE A 406 -11.03 6.01 10.96
C PHE A 406 -12.19 5.16 11.44
N THR A 407 -13.29 5.10 10.67
CA THR A 407 -14.44 4.27 11.01
C THR A 407 -14.06 2.78 11.01
N GLU A 408 -13.34 2.31 10.00
CA GLU A 408 -12.82 0.94 9.94
C GLU A 408 -11.89 0.64 11.12
N MET A 409 -10.94 1.54 11.41
CA MET A 409 -10.01 1.39 12.53
C MET A 409 -10.75 1.28 13.87
N ILE A 410 -11.79 2.11 14.08
CA ILE A 410 -12.62 2.08 15.29
C ILE A 410 -13.38 0.75 15.37
N ILE A 411 -14.00 0.29 14.29
CA ILE A 411 -14.73 -0.98 14.25
C ILE A 411 -13.81 -2.16 14.54
N ARG A 412 -12.62 -2.18 13.92
CA ARG A 412 -11.62 -3.23 14.08
C ARG A 412 -11.08 -3.28 15.51
N THR A 413 -10.81 -2.12 16.11
CA THR A 413 -10.36 -2.03 17.51
C THR A 413 -11.48 -2.38 18.49
N ALA A 414 -12.74 -2.07 18.13
CA ALA A 414 -13.90 -2.42 18.95
C ALA A 414 -14.24 -3.93 18.90
N LYS A 415 -13.85 -4.65 17.84
CA LYS A 415 -14.08 -6.10 17.67
C LYS A 415 -12.76 -6.85 17.47
N PRO A 416 -11.90 -6.93 18.50
CA PRO A 416 -10.60 -7.56 18.38
C PRO A 416 -10.71 -9.08 18.26
N ALA A 417 -9.59 -9.71 17.90
CA ALA A 417 -9.46 -11.16 17.98
C ALA A 417 -9.64 -11.63 19.44
N ARG A 418 -10.35 -12.73 19.60
CA ARG A 418 -10.78 -13.29 20.88
C ARG A 418 -10.96 -14.79 20.75
N CYS A 419 -10.56 -15.53 21.76
CA CYS A 419 -10.69 -16.98 21.77
C CYS A 419 -10.83 -17.54 23.19
N PHE A 420 -11.37 -18.75 23.26
CA PHE A 420 -11.39 -19.54 24.48
C PHE A 420 -10.21 -20.51 24.44
N LEU A 421 -9.50 -20.62 25.56
CA LEU A 421 -8.27 -21.39 25.63
C LEU A 421 -8.49 -22.75 26.27
N GLY A 422 -7.79 -23.73 25.71
CA GLY A 422 -7.67 -25.07 26.26
C GLY A 422 -6.23 -25.52 26.31
N ILE A 423 -6.04 -26.79 26.63
CA ILE A 423 -4.76 -27.46 26.63
C ILE A 423 -4.86 -28.73 25.80
N GLN A 424 -3.83 -28.95 25.01
CA GLN A 424 -3.65 -30.24 24.36
C GLN A 424 -3.09 -31.27 25.36
N PRO A 425 -3.65 -32.49 25.43
CA PRO A 425 -3.21 -33.52 26.36
C PRO A 425 -1.69 -33.74 26.36
N GLY A 426 -1.10 -33.77 27.55
CA GLY A 426 0.34 -33.89 27.76
C GLY A 426 1.10 -32.56 27.65
N HIS A 427 0.54 -31.52 27.05
CA HIS A 427 1.20 -30.21 26.91
C HIS A 427 0.95 -29.28 28.09
N LYS A 428 1.77 -28.22 28.17
CA LYS A 428 1.73 -27.22 29.25
C LYS A 428 1.20 -25.86 28.80
N HIS A 429 1.09 -25.63 27.49
CA HIS A 429 0.75 -24.35 26.89
C HIS A 429 -0.75 -24.25 26.63
N PHE A 430 -1.29 -23.05 26.77
CA PHE A 430 -2.68 -22.74 26.47
C PHE A 430 -2.81 -22.31 25.01
N ARG A 431 -3.73 -22.94 24.28
CA ARG A 431 -3.99 -22.73 22.84
C ARG A 431 -5.47 -22.48 22.59
N ASP A 432 -5.82 -21.86 21.47
CA ASP A 432 -7.22 -21.65 21.10
C ASP A 432 -7.91 -23.02 20.89
N LEU A 433 -9.08 -23.22 21.49
CA LEU A 433 -9.90 -24.41 21.30
C LEU A 433 -10.26 -24.65 19.82
N LYS A 434 -10.27 -23.60 19.00
CA LYS A 434 -10.55 -23.68 17.56
C LYS A 434 -9.35 -24.13 16.73
N GLU A 435 -8.13 -24.09 17.25
CA GLU A 435 -6.92 -24.48 16.50
C GLU A 435 -6.91 -25.99 16.16
N SER A 436 -7.46 -26.84 17.02
CA SER A 436 -7.46 -28.29 16.82
C SER A 436 -8.50 -29.01 17.67
N SER A 437 -9.07 -30.09 17.15
CA SER A 437 -9.96 -30.99 17.89
C SER A 437 -9.28 -31.72 19.06
N GLN A 438 -7.95 -31.66 19.15
CA GLN A 438 -7.19 -32.23 20.27
C GLN A 438 -6.97 -31.26 21.44
N ILE A 439 -7.43 -30.02 21.33
CA ILE A 439 -7.29 -29.03 22.40
C ILE A 439 -8.58 -29.07 23.21
N HIS A 440 -8.47 -29.35 24.51
CA HIS A 440 -9.62 -29.51 25.40
C HIS A 440 -9.64 -28.40 26.45
N ALA A 441 -10.84 -27.95 26.82
CA ALA A 441 -11.02 -27.00 27.90
C ALA A 441 -10.63 -27.65 29.24
N ILE A 442 -10.22 -26.84 30.21
CA ILE A 442 -9.96 -27.33 31.58
C ILE A 442 -11.31 -27.48 32.28
N SER A 443 -11.55 -28.65 32.86
CA SER A 443 -12.82 -28.96 33.51
C SER A 443 -13.18 -27.93 34.59
N GLY A 444 -14.34 -27.30 34.41
CA GLY A 444 -14.87 -26.27 35.31
C GLY A 444 -14.13 -24.93 35.29
N VAL A 445 -13.25 -24.66 34.31
CA VAL A 445 -12.55 -23.38 34.19
C VAL A 445 -12.70 -22.82 32.78
N LEU A 446 -13.31 -21.63 32.69
CA LEU A 446 -13.40 -20.87 31.45
C LEU A 446 -12.17 -19.95 31.34
N ILE A 447 -11.33 -20.17 30.32
CA ILE A 447 -10.17 -19.30 30.04
C ILE A 447 -10.45 -18.53 28.77
N TYR A 448 -10.51 -17.20 28.85
CA TYR A 448 -10.87 -16.32 27.74
C TYR A 448 -9.72 -15.35 27.44
N ARG A 449 -9.20 -15.39 26.21
CA ARG A 449 -8.17 -14.47 25.73
C ARG A 449 -8.79 -13.33 24.95
N PHE A 450 -8.44 -12.12 25.34
CA PHE A 450 -8.87 -10.89 24.66
C PHE A 450 -7.65 -10.12 24.13
N SER A 451 -7.55 -9.98 22.81
CA SER A 451 -6.33 -9.52 22.15
C SER A 451 -6.31 -8.01 21.81
N SER A 452 -6.84 -7.15 22.69
CA SER A 452 -6.81 -5.69 22.54
C SER A 452 -6.98 -4.97 23.87
N ASN A 453 -6.62 -3.69 23.93
CA ASN A 453 -6.98 -2.79 25.03
C ASN A 453 -8.48 -2.83 25.31
N LEU A 454 -8.85 -2.68 26.59
CA LEU A 454 -10.24 -2.65 27.02
C LEU A 454 -10.71 -1.20 27.20
N PHE A 455 -11.81 -0.86 26.56
CA PHE A 455 -12.40 0.46 26.62
C PHE A 455 -13.91 0.40 26.40
N PHE A 456 -14.58 1.55 26.53
CA PHE A 456 -16.03 1.66 26.47
C PHE A 456 -16.69 0.96 25.27
N ALA A 457 -16.03 0.89 24.11
CA ALA A 457 -16.62 0.35 22.90
C ALA A 457 -16.61 -1.20 22.84
N ASN A 458 -15.68 -1.86 23.54
CA ASN A 458 -15.47 -3.30 23.41
C ASN A 458 -15.69 -4.10 24.71
N ILE A 459 -15.77 -3.44 25.88
CA ILE A 459 -15.94 -4.17 27.15
C ILE A 459 -17.24 -4.99 27.21
N GLN A 460 -18.31 -4.51 26.57
CA GLN A 460 -19.58 -5.23 26.53
C GLN A 460 -19.46 -6.57 25.79
N ILE A 461 -18.54 -6.66 24.83
CA ILE A 461 -18.26 -7.86 24.05
C ILE A 461 -17.58 -8.90 24.94
N LEU A 462 -16.54 -8.49 25.68
CA LEU A 462 -15.86 -9.35 26.65
C LEU A 462 -16.85 -9.87 27.71
N GLN A 463 -17.68 -8.98 28.25
CA GLN A 463 -18.66 -9.36 29.27
C GLN A 463 -19.66 -10.40 28.73
N ARG A 464 -20.24 -10.14 27.55
CA ARG A 464 -21.21 -11.07 26.92
C ARG A 464 -20.58 -12.41 26.61
N ASP A 465 -19.38 -12.44 26.03
CA ASP A 465 -18.72 -13.70 25.71
C ASP A 465 -18.52 -14.56 26.95
N ILE A 466 -18.07 -13.95 28.05
CA ILE A 466 -17.89 -14.66 29.32
C ILE A 466 -19.25 -15.13 29.84
N GLU A 467 -20.26 -14.26 29.91
CA GLU A 467 -21.58 -14.58 30.43
C GLU A 467 -22.28 -15.69 29.63
N ASP A 468 -22.17 -15.67 28.30
CA ASP A 468 -22.79 -16.63 27.38
C ASP A 468 -22.13 -18.03 27.46
N HIS A 469 -20.89 -18.12 27.95
CA HIS A 469 -20.12 -19.38 28.04
C HIS A 469 -19.99 -19.91 29.47
N ILE A 470 -20.62 -19.26 30.45
CA ILE A 470 -20.71 -19.79 31.81
C ILE A 470 -21.76 -20.90 31.84
N THR A 471 -21.36 -22.05 32.35
CA THR A 471 -22.24 -23.21 32.59
C THR A 471 -22.42 -23.42 34.10
N PRO A 472 -23.40 -24.24 34.54
CA PRO A 472 -23.55 -24.60 35.96
C PRO A 472 -22.32 -25.29 36.57
N GLU A 473 -21.45 -25.85 35.74
CA GLU A 473 -20.21 -26.53 36.14
C GLU A 473 -19.01 -25.58 36.23
N THR A 474 -19.14 -24.34 35.75
CA THR A 474 -18.08 -23.34 35.79
C THR A 474 -17.76 -22.93 37.22
N LYS A 475 -16.53 -23.20 37.67
CA LYS A 475 -16.00 -22.85 38.98
C LYS A 475 -15.10 -21.62 38.94
N ALA A 476 -14.51 -21.32 37.79
CA ALA A 476 -13.77 -20.08 37.59
C ALA A 476 -13.79 -19.56 36.16
N VAL A 477 -13.60 -18.24 36.05
CA VAL A 477 -13.32 -17.52 34.83
C VAL A 477 -11.93 -16.89 34.95
N ILE A 478 -11.08 -17.14 33.96
CA ILE A 478 -9.74 -16.55 33.85
C ILE A 478 -9.70 -15.73 32.56
N ILE A 479 -9.45 -14.43 32.68
CA ILE A 479 -9.13 -13.57 31.54
C ILE A 479 -7.62 -13.66 31.30
N ASP A 480 -7.23 -14.21 30.15
CA ASP A 480 -5.90 -14.03 29.59
C ASP A 480 -5.84 -12.64 28.94
N ALA A 481 -5.23 -11.72 29.69
CA ALA A 481 -5.11 -10.30 29.39
C ALA A 481 -3.75 -9.96 28.74
N SER A 482 -3.07 -10.94 28.14
CA SER A 482 -1.81 -10.74 27.40
C SER A 482 -1.90 -9.68 26.30
N GLY A 483 -3.07 -9.52 25.68
CA GLY A 483 -3.34 -8.48 24.67
C GLY A 483 -3.89 -7.16 25.21
N ILE A 484 -4.14 -7.05 26.52
CA ILE A 484 -4.68 -5.83 27.15
C ILE A 484 -3.50 -4.98 27.63
N GLY A 485 -3.21 -3.90 26.91
CA GLY A 485 -2.19 -2.92 27.28
C GLY A 485 -2.73 -1.76 28.14
N SER A 486 -4.00 -1.42 28.00
CA SER A 486 -4.66 -0.37 28.78
C SER A 486 -6.15 -0.66 29.03
N ILE A 487 -6.69 -0.03 30.07
CA ILE A 487 -8.09 -0.10 30.52
C ILE A 487 -8.59 1.33 30.77
N ASP A 488 -9.75 1.70 30.22
CA ASP A 488 -10.42 2.96 30.57
C ASP A 488 -11.37 2.82 31.78
N ILE A 489 -11.91 3.94 32.27
CA ILE A 489 -12.80 3.94 33.45
C ILE A 489 -14.08 3.12 33.24
N THR A 490 -14.66 3.17 32.04
CA THR A 490 -15.88 2.42 31.73
C THR A 490 -15.63 0.92 31.72
N ALA A 491 -14.49 0.49 31.17
CA ALA A 491 -14.07 -0.89 31.19
C ALA A 491 -13.76 -1.37 32.60
N ALA A 492 -13.10 -0.53 33.42
CA ALA A 492 -12.84 -0.80 34.82
C ALA A 492 -14.13 -1.05 35.63
N ASP A 493 -15.11 -0.15 35.54
CA ASP A 493 -16.39 -0.29 36.25
C ASP A 493 -17.13 -1.57 35.84
N ARG A 494 -17.08 -1.92 34.56
CA ARG A 494 -17.70 -3.15 34.04
C ARG A 494 -16.97 -4.41 34.50
N ILE A 495 -15.64 -4.38 34.62
CA ILE A 495 -14.87 -5.48 35.24
C ILE A 495 -15.28 -5.64 36.71
N ALA A 496 -15.47 -4.54 37.45
CA ALA A 496 -15.96 -4.61 38.84
C ALA A 496 -17.34 -5.28 38.92
N MET A 497 -18.26 -4.89 38.03
CA MET A 497 -19.60 -5.48 37.96
C MET A 497 -19.56 -6.96 37.58
N LEU A 498 -18.73 -7.34 36.60
CA LEU A 498 -18.53 -8.73 36.20
C LEU A 498 -17.96 -9.55 37.37
N TYR A 499 -16.93 -9.02 38.05
CA TYR A 499 -16.36 -9.66 39.23
C TYR A 499 -17.41 -9.92 40.31
N GLN A 500 -18.21 -8.91 40.65
CA GLN A 500 -19.26 -9.05 41.67
C GLN A 500 -20.32 -10.07 41.24
N SER A 501 -20.77 -10.02 39.99
CA SER A 501 -21.72 -11.00 39.42
C SER A 501 -21.19 -12.44 39.48
N LEU A 502 -19.91 -12.66 39.16
CA LEU A 502 -19.27 -13.97 39.27
C LEU A 502 -19.15 -14.42 40.74
N LYS A 503 -18.77 -13.50 41.63
CA LYS A 503 -18.65 -13.74 43.07
C LYS A 503 -19.98 -14.16 43.68
N ASP A 504 -21.08 -13.49 43.31
CA ASP A 504 -22.43 -13.81 43.77
C ASP A 504 -22.90 -15.20 43.29
N LYS A 505 -22.40 -15.66 42.14
CA LYS A 505 -22.60 -17.03 41.62
C LYS A 505 -21.64 -18.07 42.21
N GLY A 506 -20.73 -17.68 43.09
CA GLY A 506 -19.69 -18.55 43.65
C GLY A 506 -18.58 -18.92 42.67
N ILE A 507 -18.47 -18.20 41.54
CA ILE A 507 -17.46 -18.43 40.49
C ILE A 507 -16.25 -17.54 40.79
N ARG A 508 -15.05 -18.13 40.83
CA ARG A 508 -13.82 -17.36 41.03
C ARG A 508 -13.44 -16.61 39.76
N PHE A 509 -12.95 -15.39 39.91
CA PHE A 509 -12.52 -14.55 38.80
C PHE A 509 -11.01 -14.31 38.88
N TYR A 510 -10.32 -14.43 37.74
CA TYR A 510 -8.92 -14.07 37.64
C TYR A 510 -8.61 -13.24 36.39
N MET A 511 -7.70 -12.28 36.52
CA MET A 511 -7.06 -11.56 35.42
C MET A 511 -5.57 -11.89 35.40
N THR A 512 -5.06 -12.30 34.23
CA THR A 512 -3.72 -12.89 34.08
C THR A 512 -2.96 -12.43 32.84
N GLU A 513 -1.64 -12.62 32.79
CA GLU A 513 -0.77 -12.39 31.61
C GLU A 513 -0.64 -10.93 31.12
N HIS A 514 -1.32 -9.94 31.73
CA HIS A 514 -1.18 -8.52 31.36
C HIS A 514 0.15 -7.90 31.78
N ILE A 515 0.50 -6.80 31.09
CA ILE A 515 1.68 -6.00 31.40
C ILE A 515 1.54 -5.26 32.74
N ALA A 516 2.68 -4.84 33.32
CA ALA A 516 2.71 -4.20 34.63
C ALA A 516 1.91 -2.89 34.71
N ASP A 517 1.85 -2.11 33.62
CA ASP A 517 1.13 -0.83 33.56
C ASP A 517 -0.36 -0.97 33.84
N VAL A 518 -0.97 -2.08 33.41
CA VAL A 518 -2.38 -2.37 33.70
C VAL A 518 -2.62 -2.50 35.21
N ASN A 519 -1.67 -3.00 36.00
CA ASN A 519 -1.83 -3.01 37.47
C ASN A 519 -1.84 -1.60 38.06
N GLU A 520 -1.06 -0.68 37.49
CA GLU A 520 -1.09 0.73 37.90
C GLU A 520 -2.43 1.37 37.56
N GLN A 521 -2.96 1.09 36.36
CA GLN A 521 -4.27 1.55 35.94
C GLN A 521 -5.39 0.98 36.84
N LEU A 522 -5.39 -0.32 37.15
CA LEU A 522 -6.36 -0.92 38.08
C LEU A 522 -6.37 -0.21 39.43
N ARG A 523 -5.20 0.11 40.00
CA ARG A 523 -5.13 0.86 41.28
C ARG A 523 -5.69 2.28 41.15
N LYS A 524 -5.33 2.99 40.06
CA LYS A 524 -5.81 4.36 39.81
C LYS A 524 -7.31 4.43 39.53
N LEU A 525 -7.87 3.39 38.91
CA LEU A 525 -9.28 3.28 38.54
C LEU A 525 -10.14 2.65 39.66
N GLY A 526 -9.60 2.45 40.87
CA GLY A 526 -10.36 1.96 42.02
C GLY A 526 -10.53 0.43 42.12
N LEU A 527 -9.88 -0.33 41.24
CA LEU A 527 -9.87 -1.81 41.22
C LEU A 527 -8.68 -2.42 41.97
N GLY A 528 -7.96 -1.63 42.78
CA GLY A 528 -6.81 -2.11 43.55
C GLY A 528 -7.14 -3.31 44.45
N TYR A 529 -8.36 -3.37 44.97
CA TYR A 529 -8.85 -4.48 45.80
C TYR A 529 -8.82 -5.83 45.06
N LEU A 530 -8.97 -5.88 43.72
CA LEU A 530 -8.85 -7.13 42.97
C LEU A 530 -7.44 -7.73 43.08
N ILE A 531 -6.42 -6.87 43.20
CA ILE A 531 -5.04 -7.30 43.42
C ILE A 531 -4.88 -7.83 44.86
N GLU A 532 -5.42 -7.11 45.83
CA GLU A 532 -5.36 -7.45 47.26
C GLU A 532 -6.12 -8.74 47.60
N GLU A 533 -7.31 -8.94 47.03
CA GLU A 533 -8.12 -10.16 47.14
C GLU A 533 -7.55 -11.33 46.31
N GLY A 534 -6.52 -11.06 45.51
CA GLY A 534 -5.80 -12.07 44.76
C GLY A 534 -6.47 -12.55 43.46
N CYS A 535 -7.42 -11.77 42.94
CA CYS A 535 -8.01 -11.99 41.62
C CYS A 535 -7.03 -11.64 40.49
N VAL A 536 -5.95 -10.91 40.76
CA VAL A 536 -4.93 -10.59 39.76
C VAL A 536 -3.70 -11.49 39.95
N ARG A 537 -3.32 -12.23 38.90
CA ARG A 537 -2.17 -13.15 38.92
C ARG A 537 -1.27 -12.98 37.71
N ARG A 538 0.01 -13.32 37.87
CA ARG A 538 0.98 -13.16 36.79
C ARG A 538 0.70 -14.09 35.60
N THR A 539 0.31 -15.34 35.87
CA THR A 539 0.06 -16.33 34.81
C THR A 539 -1.22 -17.11 35.06
N VAL A 540 -1.79 -17.66 33.99
CA VAL A 540 -2.94 -18.59 34.06
C VAL A 540 -2.62 -19.78 34.96
N HIS A 541 -1.38 -20.29 34.92
CA HIS A 541 -0.96 -21.39 35.76
C HIS A 541 -1.08 -21.08 37.26
N ILE A 542 -0.71 -19.88 37.69
CA ILE A 542 -0.79 -19.48 39.11
C ILE A 542 -2.26 -19.36 39.53
N ALA A 543 -3.12 -18.77 38.69
CA ALA A 543 -4.55 -18.70 38.95
C ALA A 543 -5.18 -20.10 39.13
N LEU A 544 -4.83 -21.06 38.27
CA LEU A 544 -5.27 -22.46 38.42
C LEU A 544 -4.75 -23.09 39.73
N LYS A 545 -3.50 -22.80 40.11
CA LYS A 545 -2.90 -23.31 41.35
C LYS A 545 -3.63 -22.81 42.59
N ASP A 546 -4.09 -21.56 42.60
CA ASP A 546 -4.90 -20.98 43.69
C ASP A 546 -6.25 -21.68 43.88
N MET A 547 -6.73 -22.33 42.81
CA MET A 547 -7.93 -23.16 42.83
C MET A 547 -7.67 -24.63 43.23
N GLY A 548 -6.42 -25.00 43.50
CA GLY A 548 -6.02 -26.39 43.72
C GLY A 548 -5.87 -27.21 42.44
N ILE A 549 -6.04 -26.59 41.26
CA ILE A 549 -5.90 -27.23 39.96
C ILE A 549 -4.42 -27.23 39.57
N LYS A 550 -3.76 -28.39 39.72
CA LYS A 550 -2.34 -28.59 39.41
C LYS A 550 -2.17 -29.34 38.09
N ARG A 551 -0.94 -29.38 37.60
CA ARG A 551 -0.57 -30.18 36.42
C ARG A 551 -0.41 -31.65 36.82
N PRO A 552 -0.81 -32.61 35.95
CA PRO A 552 -1.58 -32.40 34.72
C PRO A 552 -3.00 -31.90 35.02
N TYR A 553 -3.50 -30.97 34.21
CA TYR A 553 -4.80 -30.34 34.48
C TYR A 553 -5.95 -31.27 34.08
N PRO A 554 -7.07 -31.28 34.82
CA PRO A 554 -8.25 -32.03 34.42
C PRO A 554 -8.87 -31.40 33.16
N LEU A 555 -9.10 -32.19 32.12
CA LEU A 555 -9.68 -31.74 30.85
C LEU A 555 -11.15 -32.16 30.76
N GLU A 556 -11.97 -31.40 30.03
CA GLU A 556 -13.35 -31.79 29.73
C GLU A 556 -13.40 -33.07 28.86
N GLY A 557 -14.43 -33.88 29.06
CA GLY A 557 -14.63 -35.14 28.33
C GLY A 557 -13.81 -36.32 28.87
N ASP A 558 -13.35 -36.26 30.13
CA ASP A 558 -12.53 -37.30 30.80
C ASP A 558 -11.27 -37.69 30.01
N VAL A 559 -10.67 -36.72 29.32
CA VAL A 559 -9.48 -36.93 28.51
C VAL A 559 -8.24 -37.04 29.40
N ASP A 560 -7.49 -38.13 29.24
CA ASP A 560 -6.24 -38.34 29.96
C ASP A 560 -5.16 -37.31 29.57
N ASN A 561 -4.85 -36.43 30.52
CA ASN A 561 -3.84 -35.39 30.40
C ASN A 561 -2.51 -35.76 31.06
N GLN A 562 -2.27 -37.03 31.38
CA GLN A 562 -1.01 -37.43 32.00
C GLN A 562 0.22 -36.92 31.22
N PRO A 563 1.34 -36.64 31.90
CA PRO A 563 2.55 -36.17 31.26
C PRO A 563 3.00 -37.20 30.22
N ARG A 564 2.71 -36.90 28.96
CA ARG A 564 3.21 -37.69 27.84
C ARG A 564 4.71 -37.49 27.74
N SER A 565 5.43 -38.50 27.28
CA SER A 565 6.85 -38.40 26.94
C SER A 565 7.06 -37.32 25.86
N ALA A 566 8.27 -36.74 25.78
CA ALA A 566 8.52 -35.61 24.87
C ALA A 566 8.24 -35.97 23.39
N SER A 567 8.62 -37.19 23.01
CA SER A 567 8.09 -38.00 21.91
C SER A 567 6.58 -37.83 21.69
N ARG A 568 5.78 -38.34 22.61
CA ARG A 568 4.34 -38.51 22.44
C ARG A 568 3.63 -37.17 22.35
N LYS A 569 4.13 -36.15 23.05
CA LYS A 569 3.70 -34.75 22.85
C LYS A 569 3.96 -34.21 21.45
N ARG A 570 5.09 -34.57 20.82
CA ARG A 570 5.42 -34.17 19.45
C ARG A 570 4.51 -34.86 18.43
N ALA A 571 4.31 -36.17 18.51
CA ALA A 571 3.40 -36.84 17.56
C ALA A 571 1.92 -36.47 17.74
N ASP A 572 1.53 -36.07 18.95
CA ASP A 572 0.17 -35.60 19.17
C ASP A 572 -0.03 -34.17 18.66
N ASN A 573 1.01 -33.32 18.50
CA ASN A 573 0.89 -32.03 17.81
C ASN A 573 0.45 -32.25 16.35
N ARG A 574 -0.86 -32.38 16.12
CA ARG A 574 -1.50 -32.36 14.81
C ARG A 574 -1.31 -31.05 14.04
N VAL A 575 -0.74 -30.03 14.70
CA VAL A 575 -0.48 -28.73 14.08
C VAL A 575 1.03 -28.62 13.88
N GLN A 576 1.43 -29.15 12.73
CA GLN A 576 2.73 -28.95 12.13
C GLN A 576 2.98 -27.45 12.00
N GLU A 577 4.22 -27.00 12.14
CA GLU A 577 4.55 -25.58 11.98
C GLU A 577 4.04 -25.03 10.64
N PHE A 578 3.97 -25.89 9.62
CA PHE A 578 3.41 -25.60 8.30
C PHE A 578 1.90 -25.34 8.31
N VAL A 579 1.10 -26.21 8.93
CA VAL A 579 -0.36 -26.03 9.04
C VAL A 579 -0.69 -24.80 9.90
N TRP A 580 0.10 -24.54 10.94
CA TRP A 580 -0.04 -23.30 11.73
C TRP A 580 0.27 -22.05 10.89
N ALA A 581 1.34 -22.08 10.09
CA ALA A 581 1.78 -20.94 9.30
C ALA A 581 0.88 -20.64 8.08
N PHE A 582 0.39 -21.68 7.39
CA PHE A 582 -0.30 -21.58 6.10
C PHE A 582 -1.78 -21.98 6.15
N GLY A 583 -2.25 -22.56 7.26
CA GLY A 583 -3.66 -22.92 7.44
C GLY A 583 -4.16 -23.87 6.36
N ALA A 584 -5.25 -23.47 5.69
CA ALA A 584 -5.87 -24.25 4.62
C ALA A 584 -5.04 -24.32 3.33
N GLU A 585 -4.02 -23.48 3.17
CA GLU A 585 -3.12 -23.43 2.00
C GLU A 585 -1.84 -24.25 2.23
N SER A 586 -1.76 -25.02 3.32
CA SER A 586 -0.55 -25.76 3.69
C SER A 586 -0.11 -26.78 2.63
N GLU A 587 -1.02 -27.62 2.11
CA GLU A 587 -0.72 -28.56 1.03
C GLU A 587 -0.23 -27.85 -0.24
N ASP A 588 -0.91 -26.79 -0.67
CA ASP A 588 -0.55 -26.01 -1.86
C ASP A 588 0.83 -25.35 -1.71
N GLU A 589 1.18 -24.87 -0.52
CA GLU A 589 2.48 -24.24 -0.26
C GLU A 589 3.60 -25.28 -0.12
N ILE A 590 3.34 -26.47 0.44
CA ILE A 590 4.29 -27.61 0.42
C ILE A 590 4.64 -27.96 -1.02
N GLU A 591 3.62 -28.17 -1.85
CA GLU A 591 3.74 -28.45 -3.28
C GLU A 591 4.54 -27.37 -4.03
N LYS A 592 4.25 -26.10 -3.75
CA LYS A 592 4.96 -24.97 -4.34
C LYS A 592 6.43 -24.91 -3.93
N GLN A 593 6.75 -25.18 -2.66
CA GLN A 593 8.14 -25.24 -2.19
C GLN A 593 8.89 -26.40 -2.83
N ILE A 594 8.25 -27.56 -2.99
CA ILE A 594 8.84 -28.71 -3.69
C ILE A 594 9.16 -28.35 -5.14
N ARG A 595 8.27 -27.67 -5.86
CA ARG A 595 8.56 -27.19 -7.22
C ARG A 595 9.73 -26.21 -7.27
N LEU A 596 9.82 -25.27 -6.33
CA LEU A 596 10.94 -24.33 -6.23
C LEU A 596 12.26 -25.06 -5.97
N GLN A 597 12.24 -26.09 -5.13
CA GLN A 597 13.40 -26.92 -4.84
C GLN A 597 13.80 -27.80 -6.02
N ILE A 598 12.83 -28.36 -6.76
CA ILE A 598 13.07 -29.05 -8.05
C ILE A 598 13.67 -28.09 -9.09
N GLU A 599 13.25 -26.82 -9.12
CA GLU A 599 13.90 -25.80 -9.95
C GLU A 599 15.32 -25.45 -9.49
N HIS A 600 15.57 -25.44 -8.17
CA HIS A 600 16.91 -25.28 -7.63
C HIS A 600 17.82 -26.46 -7.97
N LEU A 601 17.29 -27.69 -7.94
CA LEU A 601 17.96 -28.90 -8.40
C LEU A 601 18.41 -28.78 -9.86
N LYS A 602 17.63 -28.12 -10.74
CA LYS A 602 18.05 -27.85 -12.14
C LYS A 602 19.33 -27.00 -12.20
N GLN A 603 19.64 -26.22 -11.17
CA GLN A 603 20.80 -25.32 -11.09
C GLN A 603 21.99 -25.97 -10.37
N THR A 604 21.75 -26.69 -9.28
CA THR A 604 22.81 -27.26 -8.41
C THR A 604 23.13 -28.72 -8.73
N GLY A 605 22.14 -29.50 -9.18
CA GLY A 605 22.25 -30.95 -9.42
C GLY A 605 22.33 -31.78 -8.13
N ASP A 606 22.22 -31.16 -6.96
CA ASP A 606 22.34 -31.84 -5.67
C ASP A 606 20.98 -32.31 -5.15
N VAL A 607 20.83 -33.64 -5.08
CA VAL A 607 19.59 -34.29 -4.62
C VAL A 607 19.50 -34.32 -3.10
N ASP A 608 20.62 -34.21 -2.38
CA ASP A 608 20.61 -34.25 -0.92
C ASP A 608 20.05 -32.95 -0.32
N GLU A 609 20.15 -31.81 -1.02
CA GLU A 609 19.49 -30.55 -0.60
C GLU A 609 17.96 -30.63 -0.65
N LEU A 610 17.38 -31.49 -1.52
CA LEU A 610 15.93 -31.68 -1.62
C LEU A 610 15.33 -32.33 -0.38
N LEU A 611 16.08 -33.21 0.30
CA LEU A 611 15.59 -33.99 1.43
C LEU A 611 15.29 -33.12 2.66
N HIS A 612 15.95 -31.97 2.76
CA HIS A 612 15.85 -31.08 3.93
C HIS A 612 15.14 -29.75 3.60
N GLY A 613 15.04 -29.38 2.32
CA GLY A 613 14.46 -28.11 1.90
C GLY A 613 15.16 -26.88 2.53
N SER A 614 14.49 -25.72 2.49
CA SER A 614 14.99 -24.47 3.08
C SER A 614 14.83 -24.39 4.61
N TRP A 615 14.21 -25.40 5.22
CA TRP A 615 13.81 -25.42 6.63
C TRP A 615 14.71 -26.38 7.39
N SER A 616 15.81 -25.88 7.93
CA SER A 616 16.83 -26.68 8.63
C SER A 616 16.35 -27.43 9.90
N HIS A 617 15.07 -27.32 10.25
CA HIS A 617 14.46 -27.83 11.48
C HIS A 617 13.06 -28.43 11.26
N MET A 618 12.80 -29.10 10.12
CA MET A 618 11.55 -29.87 9.97
C MET A 618 11.48 -30.97 11.05
N GLU A 619 10.32 -31.20 11.65
CA GLU A 619 10.15 -32.31 12.57
C GLU A 619 10.04 -33.63 11.80
N ALA A 620 10.40 -34.76 12.43
CA ALA A 620 10.49 -36.06 11.77
C ALA A 620 9.19 -36.53 11.07
N MET A 621 8.02 -36.03 11.51
CA MET A 621 6.72 -36.30 10.88
C MET A 621 6.45 -35.38 9.68
N ASP A 622 7.01 -34.17 9.66
CA ASP A 622 6.93 -33.23 8.54
C ASP A 622 7.92 -33.63 7.44
N GLU A 623 9.08 -34.17 7.84
CA GLU A 623 10.05 -34.76 6.91
C GLU A 623 9.46 -35.97 6.17
N ASP A 624 8.65 -36.82 6.81
CA ASP A 624 8.03 -37.98 6.14
C ASP A 624 6.93 -37.59 5.14
N GLU A 625 6.13 -36.57 5.47
CA GLU A 625 5.15 -35.99 4.54
C GLU A 625 5.85 -35.25 3.39
N TRP A 626 6.92 -34.51 3.67
CA TRP A 626 7.77 -33.91 2.64
C TRP A 626 8.33 -34.97 1.67
N LEU A 627 8.79 -36.10 2.20
CA LEU A 627 9.26 -37.23 1.37
C LEU A 627 8.16 -37.85 0.52
N GLU A 628 6.94 -37.98 1.03
CA GLU A 628 5.80 -38.46 0.25
C GLU A 628 5.52 -37.54 -0.95
N HIS A 629 5.46 -36.23 -0.74
CA HIS A 629 5.29 -35.30 -1.86
C HIS A 629 6.47 -35.36 -2.83
N LEU A 630 7.71 -35.52 -2.37
CA LEU A 630 8.86 -35.75 -3.26
C LEU A 630 8.70 -37.05 -4.08
N GLU A 631 8.09 -38.10 -3.53
CA GLU A 631 7.77 -39.34 -4.25
C GLU A 631 6.70 -39.11 -5.33
N GLU A 632 5.69 -38.27 -5.08
CA GLU A 632 4.72 -37.87 -6.13
C GLU A 632 5.44 -37.24 -7.34
N HIS A 633 6.56 -36.55 -7.10
CA HIS A 633 7.41 -35.93 -8.13
C HIS A 633 8.60 -36.79 -8.58
N LEU A 634 8.72 -38.06 -8.17
CA LEU A 634 9.90 -38.89 -8.42
C LEU A 634 10.35 -38.87 -9.89
N LYS A 635 9.42 -39.07 -10.82
CA LYS A 635 9.72 -39.11 -12.27
C LYS A 635 10.30 -37.79 -12.79
N GLU A 636 9.83 -36.67 -12.27
CA GLU A 636 10.34 -35.34 -12.63
C GLU A 636 11.75 -35.14 -12.08
N ILE A 637 11.98 -35.53 -10.82
CA ILE A 637 13.29 -35.47 -10.16
C ILE A 637 14.32 -36.36 -10.88
N VAL A 638 13.92 -37.55 -11.33
CA VAL A 638 14.74 -38.46 -12.16
C VAL A 638 15.12 -37.82 -13.48
N HIS A 639 14.14 -37.23 -14.17
CA HIS A 639 14.37 -36.58 -15.45
C HIS A 639 15.37 -35.40 -15.35
N ILE A 640 15.28 -34.62 -14.26
CA ILE A 640 16.13 -33.44 -14.04
C ILE A 640 17.52 -33.82 -13.54
N SER A 641 17.61 -34.69 -12.54
CA SER A 641 18.89 -35.07 -11.92
C SER A 641 19.74 -35.99 -12.82
N GLY A 642 19.13 -36.65 -13.79
CA GLY A 642 19.80 -37.64 -14.66
C GLY A 642 20.22 -38.92 -13.94
N LYS A 643 19.79 -39.11 -12.68
CA LYS A 643 20.01 -40.33 -11.90
C LYS A 643 18.92 -41.36 -12.20
N GLU A 644 19.23 -42.64 -12.01
CA GLU A 644 18.25 -43.71 -12.22
C GLU A 644 17.11 -43.62 -11.20
N GLU A 645 15.88 -43.95 -11.65
CA GLU A 645 14.66 -43.91 -10.83
C GLU A 645 14.77 -44.77 -9.57
N GLU A 646 15.34 -45.98 -9.70
CA GLU A 646 15.59 -46.88 -8.57
C GLU A 646 16.60 -46.27 -7.57
N THR A 647 17.56 -45.44 -8.03
CA THR A 647 18.56 -44.81 -7.15
C THR A 647 17.94 -43.71 -6.28
N ILE A 648 17.06 -42.89 -6.84
CA ILE A 648 16.42 -41.79 -6.10
C ILE A 648 15.36 -42.34 -5.16
N ALA A 649 14.53 -43.27 -5.63
CA ALA A 649 13.54 -43.94 -4.79
C ALA A 649 14.19 -44.65 -3.60
N ARG A 650 15.33 -45.33 -3.81
CA ARG A 650 16.09 -45.93 -2.71
C ARG A 650 16.62 -44.88 -1.74
N ARG A 651 17.09 -43.73 -2.22
CA ARG A 651 17.58 -42.65 -1.35
C ARG A 651 16.47 -42.06 -0.47
N PHE A 652 15.26 -41.87 -1.01
CA PHE A 652 14.10 -41.43 -0.24
C PHE A 652 13.73 -42.45 0.83
N GLU A 653 13.79 -43.74 0.52
CA GLU A 653 13.55 -44.79 1.50
C GLU A 653 14.65 -44.95 2.55
N GLU A 654 15.93 -44.78 2.18
CA GLU A 654 17.03 -44.70 3.13
C GLU A 654 16.81 -43.54 4.11
N HIS A 655 16.46 -42.36 3.60
CA HIS A 655 16.21 -41.21 4.45
C HIS A 655 14.97 -41.42 5.33
N ARG A 656 13.91 -42.03 4.79
CA ARG A 656 12.74 -42.42 5.58
C ARG A 656 13.08 -43.42 6.68
N ARG A 657 13.96 -44.39 6.41
CA ARG A 657 14.48 -45.30 7.45
C ARG A 657 15.28 -44.55 8.49
N GLU A 658 16.13 -43.60 8.12
CA GLU A 658 16.85 -42.74 9.08
C GLU A 658 15.87 -41.96 9.97
N ILE A 659 14.80 -41.41 9.39
CA ILE A 659 13.71 -40.74 10.10
C ILE A 659 13.04 -41.71 11.07
N HIS A 660 12.61 -42.88 10.60
CA HIS A 660 11.96 -43.90 11.41
C HIS A 660 12.87 -44.40 12.53
N ASP A 661 14.14 -44.66 12.26
CA ASP A 661 15.11 -45.14 13.25
C ASP A 661 15.44 -44.06 14.27
N ARG A 662 15.52 -42.79 13.85
CA ARG A 662 15.63 -41.64 14.76
C ARG A 662 14.37 -41.52 15.63
N ILE A 663 13.18 -41.69 15.06
CA ILE A 663 11.92 -41.74 15.83
C ILE A 663 11.94 -42.96 16.79
N ALA A 664 12.32 -44.14 16.35
CA ALA A 664 12.33 -45.35 17.17
C ALA A 664 13.37 -45.29 18.29
N LYS A 665 14.52 -44.67 18.03
CA LYS A 665 15.62 -44.50 19.00
C LYS A 665 15.35 -43.40 20.01
N GLU A 666 14.85 -42.25 19.55
CA GLU A 666 14.55 -41.14 20.45
C GLU A 666 13.20 -41.33 21.16
N HIS A 667 12.24 -41.98 20.49
CA HIS A 667 10.81 -41.94 20.80
C HIS A 667 10.09 -43.26 20.41
N PRO A 668 10.46 -44.43 20.97
CA PRO A 668 10.00 -45.76 20.53
C PRO A 668 8.47 -45.94 20.54
N GLU A 669 7.76 -45.30 21.47
CA GLU A 669 6.29 -45.31 21.50
C GLU A 669 5.60 -44.61 20.31
N LEU A 670 6.34 -43.86 19.48
CA LEU A 670 5.81 -43.21 18.28
C LEU A 670 5.97 -44.03 17.01
N ALA A 671 6.84 -45.04 17.03
CA ALA A 671 7.16 -45.82 15.84
C ALA A 671 5.92 -46.56 15.30
N GLU A 672 5.00 -47.00 16.18
CA GLU A 672 3.72 -47.58 15.76
C GLU A 672 2.82 -46.56 15.05
N LYS A 673 2.69 -45.33 15.58
CA LYS A 673 1.92 -44.27 14.91
C LYS A 673 2.52 -43.85 13.57
N PHE A 674 3.85 -43.80 13.48
CA PHE A 674 4.54 -43.53 12.23
C PHE A 674 4.20 -44.60 11.18
N LYS A 675 4.19 -45.88 11.57
CA LYS A 675 3.75 -46.99 10.70
C LYS A 675 2.28 -46.89 10.31
N GLU A 676 1.40 -46.56 11.24
CA GLU A 676 -0.03 -46.33 10.94
C GLU A 676 -0.23 -45.17 9.97
N ARG A 677 0.45 -44.03 10.18
CA ARG A 677 0.40 -42.90 9.26
C ARG A 677 0.92 -43.30 7.88
N ARG A 678 2.01 -44.07 7.83
CA ARG A 678 2.57 -44.53 6.56
C ARG A 678 1.59 -45.36 5.76
N HIS A 679 0.76 -46.19 6.39
CA HIS A 679 -0.29 -46.90 5.66
C HIS A 679 -1.24 -45.95 4.93
N LEU A 680 -1.60 -44.81 5.52
CA LEU A 680 -2.45 -43.81 4.88
C LEU A 680 -1.74 -43.11 3.72
N LEU A 681 -0.48 -42.71 3.92
CA LEU A 681 0.34 -42.08 2.87
C LEU A 681 0.60 -43.04 1.70
N ASP A 682 0.84 -44.32 1.99
CA ASP A 682 0.98 -45.37 0.99
C ASP A 682 -0.32 -45.58 0.19
N GLU A 683 -1.49 -45.53 0.84
CA GLU A 683 -2.77 -45.56 0.13
C GLU A 683 -2.94 -44.33 -0.77
N HIS A 684 -2.55 -43.14 -0.30
CA HIS A 684 -2.61 -41.90 -1.08
C HIS A 684 -1.68 -41.95 -2.31
N LEU A 685 -0.42 -42.36 -2.11
CA LEU A 685 0.55 -42.55 -3.18
C LEU A 685 0.09 -43.63 -4.18
N LYS A 686 -0.53 -44.72 -3.69
CA LYS A 686 -1.10 -45.77 -4.55
C LYS A 686 -2.26 -45.27 -5.40
N GLU A 687 -3.13 -44.42 -4.85
CA GLU A 687 -4.25 -43.82 -5.58
C GLU A 687 -3.78 -42.83 -6.66
N LYS A 688 -2.81 -41.98 -6.34
CA LYS A 688 -2.31 -40.94 -7.27
C LYS A 688 -1.25 -41.43 -8.25
N HIS A 689 -0.29 -42.24 -7.79
CA HIS A 689 0.90 -42.66 -8.53
C HIS A 689 1.21 -44.17 -8.35
N PRO A 690 0.37 -45.07 -8.90
CA PRO A 690 0.46 -46.51 -8.66
C PRO A 690 1.79 -47.15 -9.10
N GLU A 691 2.42 -46.63 -10.15
CA GLU A 691 3.72 -47.12 -10.63
C GLU A 691 4.87 -46.79 -9.67
N VAL A 692 4.83 -45.60 -9.03
CA VAL A 692 5.81 -45.20 -8.02
C VAL A 692 5.60 -46.01 -6.74
N TYR A 693 4.34 -46.20 -6.35
CA TYR A 693 3.99 -47.07 -5.22
C TYR A 693 4.54 -48.50 -5.39
N GLU A 694 4.35 -49.12 -6.56
CA GLU A 694 4.89 -50.46 -6.82
C GLU A 694 6.43 -50.52 -6.73
N LEU A 695 7.12 -49.49 -7.21
CA LEU A 695 8.57 -49.39 -7.11
C LEU A 695 9.04 -49.29 -5.65
N VAL A 696 8.40 -48.41 -4.88
CA VAL A 696 8.68 -48.19 -3.46
C VAL A 696 8.45 -49.47 -2.64
N VAL A 697 7.33 -50.17 -2.87
CA VAL A 697 7.03 -51.45 -2.19
C VAL A 697 8.07 -52.51 -2.53
N LYS A 698 8.47 -52.64 -3.81
CA LYS A 698 9.53 -53.58 -4.22
C LYS A 698 10.87 -53.29 -3.57
N LEU A 699 11.23 -52.03 -3.38
CA LEU A 699 12.47 -51.63 -2.69
C LEU A 699 12.41 -52.02 -1.21
N ARG A 700 11.27 -51.82 -0.54
CA ARG A 700 11.08 -52.22 0.86
C ARG A 700 11.16 -53.74 1.07
N GLU A 701 10.68 -54.53 0.10
CA GLU A 701 10.77 -55.99 0.13
C GLU A 701 12.19 -56.52 -0.12
N LYS A 702 13.03 -55.80 -0.86
CA LYS A 702 14.44 -56.17 -1.11
C LYS A 702 15.36 -55.89 0.08
N ASP A 703 15.02 -54.89 0.89
CA ASP A 703 15.84 -54.39 1.99
C ASP A 703 15.36 -54.84 3.40
N ASN A 704 14.43 -55.80 3.46
CA ASN A 704 14.01 -56.57 4.65
C ASN A 704 14.59 -57.99 4.55
#